data_AF-A0A949MNL1-F1
#
_entry.id   AF-A0A949MNL1-F1
#
_cell.length_a   1.000
_cell.length_b   1.000
_cell.length_c   1.000
_cell.angle_alpha   90.00
_cell.angle_beta   90.00
_cell.angle_gamma   90.00
#
_symmetry.space_group_name_H-M   'P 1'
#
loop_
_entity.id
_entity.type
_entity.pdbx_description
1 polymer ?
#
loop_
_entity_poly.entity_id
_entity_poly.type
_entity_poly.pdbx_seq_one_letter_code
_entity_poly.pdbx_strand_id
1 'polypeptide(L)'
;MTTAFRPGAKLFFALTLSLTIAVALNAMTASSLAAESTCPEPEAPLDDKARADDYYLGKQYVQALPYYRKVVEKLLAQTSNNSPEQKSALHKAQRELADCLCQTGQFAAARAIYENRLKELGPVNLSGPIEKQLKKSITKTNRKQIERNKTEKQLEKAAAQVARGEKSEDDSAKKLLYCTEIAGTYFREDNYSEAERYLDTCKDLLKEAKLSPAARLEKQTLISIYLGETLYRQSRYEDAVKVFKAALDGVQKSNTVSYEISKILLASLAGSYDQLKQFDQSAPVYRAMAVLDRTYFGDTDINYGWSLLELSDALKAAGKAEEAHPLYEKAVWIFRENNFQRLAEKYGISESQLKKEANQASVSPEKLSRDRELAAQLRRNVFGQGDTEGRRLGDRDLAPRDASLANIFDHCQAPARGMLGAWNIKAAKHTESPGWVWTDPAVKQKALMLCVHGLGLHHRAFESFAERMIGQGFTVVSFDVRGFGAYMTAKGHDHLDMKACVQDLISVIGLMRRDYSDRRIFLLGESMGGALALRVAAEEPDIIDGLVCSVPAGQRHKEAGTKFKVALKFLTDSKKPVNLSQSVVNKSISDVREREEWRMDPRARLKLSPRELIEFDLFMRQNEKFAAEICHTPVLIFQGIDDRLVKETGTIRLFRVLPTKDKALILMGNQQHLIFEANPYKDDLTMGIIGWLNAHADALNACPGPVTTENGSTSTTEQSSK
;
A
#
# COMPACT_ATOMS: atom_id res chain seq x y z
N MET A 1 -28.38 -62.28 -17.96
CA MET A 1 -29.33 -63.36 -17.61
C MET A 1 -28.92 -63.90 -16.24
N THR A 2 -29.64 -63.48 -15.21
CA THR A 2 -30.47 -64.33 -14.30
C THR A 2 -29.64 -65.03 -13.21
N THR A 3 -29.49 -64.40 -12.03
CA THR A 3 -30.36 -64.45 -10.82
C THR A 3 -30.13 -65.67 -9.93
N ALA A 4 -29.61 -65.41 -8.73
CA ALA A 4 -29.62 -66.24 -7.50
C ALA A 4 -28.62 -65.57 -6.52
N PHE A 5 -28.83 -65.30 -5.23
CA PHE A 5 -29.87 -65.57 -4.25
C PHE A 5 -29.62 -64.61 -3.06
N ARG A 6 -30.67 -64.09 -2.40
CA ARG A 6 -30.71 -63.65 -0.98
C ARG A 6 -31.72 -64.60 -0.29
N PRO A 7 -31.80 -64.76 1.05
CA PRO A 7 -31.42 -63.81 2.12
C PRO A 7 -30.82 -64.44 3.41
N GLY A 8 -30.38 -63.61 4.37
CA GLY A 8 -30.07 -64.07 5.73
C GLY A 8 -29.45 -63.00 6.63
N ALA A 9 -30.32 -62.25 7.32
CA ALA A 9 -30.12 -61.50 8.57
C ALA A 9 -28.70 -61.05 8.98
N LYS A 10 -28.46 -59.72 8.97
CA LYS A 10 -27.85 -58.91 10.06
C LYS A 10 -27.50 -57.53 9.53
N LEU A 11 -28.50 -56.66 9.42
CA LEU A 11 -28.34 -55.24 9.17
C LEU A 11 -28.90 -54.49 10.37
N PHE A 12 -28.15 -54.43 11.47
CA PHE A 12 -28.34 -53.53 12.63
C PHE A 12 -27.25 -53.91 13.65
N PHE A 13 -25.98 -53.49 13.48
CA PHE A 13 -25.01 -53.32 14.58
C PHE A 13 -23.60 -52.75 14.21
N ALA A 14 -23.32 -52.32 12.99
CA ALA A 14 -21.97 -51.89 12.61
C ALA A 14 -21.88 -50.46 12.03
N LEU A 15 -22.49 -49.49 12.70
CA LEU A 15 -22.33 -48.06 12.37
C LEU A 15 -22.27 -47.14 13.60
N THR A 16 -21.97 -47.70 14.78
CA THR A 16 -21.80 -46.96 16.05
C THR A 16 -20.40 -47.06 16.64
N LEU A 17 -19.39 -47.55 15.90
CA LEU A 17 -18.03 -47.78 16.43
C LEU A 17 -16.90 -46.99 15.72
N SER A 18 -17.20 -45.90 15.02
CA SER A 18 -16.15 -45.03 14.43
C SER A 18 -16.22 -43.57 14.88
N LEU A 19 -17.14 -43.22 15.79
CA LEU A 19 -17.23 -41.87 16.35
C LEU A 19 -16.63 -41.75 17.76
N THR A 20 -16.28 -42.86 18.40
CA THR A 20 -15.80 -42.87 19.81
C THR A 20 -14.28 -42.83 19.95
N ILE A 21 -13.51 -43.04 18.88
CA ILE A 21 -12.03 -43.01 18.93
C ILE A 21 -11.46 -41.60 18.64
N ALA A 22 -12.21 -40.73 17.95
CA ALA A 22 -11.78 -39.35 17.67
C ALA A 22 -11.89 -38.39 18.88
N VAL A 23 -12.63 -38.78 19.93
CA VAL A 23 -12.78 -37.95 21.15
C VAL A 23 -11.73 -38.30 22.22
N ALA A 24 -11.05 -39.45 22.12
CA ALA A 24 -10.09 -39.90 23.13
C ALA A 24 -8.64 -39.40 22.90
N LEU A 25 -8.24 -39.05 21.67
CA LEU A 25 -6.86 -38.59 21.41
C LEU A 25 -6.62 -37.08 21.66
N ASN A 26 -7.68 -36.26 21.79
CA ASN A 26 -7.54 -34.85 22.17
C ASN A 26 -7.47 -34.62 23.69
N ALA A 27 -7.65 -35.66 24.51
CA ALA A 27 -7.60 -35.54 25.97
C ALA A 27 -6.22 -35.86 26.58
N MET A 28 -5.25 -36.38 25.81
CA MET A 28 -3.97 -36.86 26.35
C MET A 28 -2.74 -35.97 26.09
N THR A 29 -2.86 -34.85 25.39
CA THR A 29 -1.74 -33.88 25.22
C THR A 29 -1.90 -32.61 26.05
N ALA A 30 -2.96 -32.52 26.86
CA ALA A 30 -3.20 -31.40 27.77
C ALA A 30 -2.57 -31.54 29.17
N SER A 31 -1.74 -32.57 29.41
CA SER A 31 -1.18 -32.86 30.73
C SER A 31 0.33 -33.09 30.72
N SER A 32 1.11 -32.16 30.17
CA SER A 32 2.50 -31.93 30.61
C SER A 32 2.97 -30.55 30.15
N LEU A 33 2.81 -29.54 31.00
CA LEU A 33 3.63 -28.33 31.11
C LEU A 33 2.96 -27.40 32.15
N ALA A 34 2.88 -27.89 33.38
CA ALA A 34 2.64 -27.08 34.56
C ALA A 34 3.99 -26.91 35.27
N ALA A 35 4.68 -25.81 34.98
CA ALA A 35 5.76 -25.29 35.80
C ALA A 35 5.71 -23.75 35.73
N GLU A 36 5.25 -23.18 36.85
CA GLU A 36 5.44 -21.83 37.36
C GLU A 36 5.54 -20.67 36.34
N SER A 37 4.37 -20.10 36.05
CA SER A 37 4.22 -18.69 35.73
C SER A 37 2.99 -18.21 36.50
N THR A 38 3.22 -17.39 37.53
CA THR A 38 2.20 -16.67 38.28
C THR A 38 1.28 -15.92 37.33
N CYS A 39 0.10 -16.49 37.05
CA CYS A 39 -0.96 -15.80 36.33
C CYS A 39 -1.52 -14.69 37.24
N PRO A 40 -1.69 -13.45 36.76
CA PRO A 40 -2.53 -12.49 37.45
C PRO A 40 -3.94 -13.07 37.55
N GLU A 41 -4.64 -12.78 38.64
CA GLU A 41 -6.07 -13.10 38.79
C GLU A 41 -6.88 -12.70 37.53
N PRO A 42 -7.96 -13.42 37.18
CA PRO A 42 -8.81 -13.03 36.07
C PRO A 42 -9.36 -11.61 36.31
N GLU A 43 -8.94 -10.67 35.47
CA GLU A 43 -9.47 -9.31 35.48
C GLU A 43 -11.00 -9.37 35.38
N ALA A 44 -11.67 -8.57 36.22
CA ALA A 44 -13.12 -8.47 36.27
C ALA A 44 -13.72 -8.28 34.85
N PRO A 45 -14.92 -8.82 34.56
CA PRO A 45 -15.51 -8.69 33.24
C PRO A 45 -15.69 -7.21 32.87
N LEU A 46 -14.90 -6.73 31.89
CA LEU A 46 -14.99 -5.38 31.35
C LEU A 46 -16.43 -5.08 30.90
N ASP A 47 -16.97 -3.92 31.30
CA ASP A 47 -18.23 -3.36 30.79
C ASP A 47 -18.19 -3.29 29.24
N ASP A 48 -19.35 -3.42 28.58
CA ASP A 48 -19.43 -3.46 27.11
C ASP A 48 -18.76 -2.23 26.46
N LYS A 49 -18.78 -1.07 27.14
CA LYS A 49 -18.06 0.15 26.69
C LYS A 49 -16.54 0.01 26.78
N ALA A 50 -16.01 -0.50 27.89
CA ALA A 50 -14.58 -0.67 28.07
C ALA A 50 -14.02 -1.67 27.05
N ARG A 51 -14.77 -2.74 26.76
CA ARG A 51 -14.41 -3.71 25.72
C ARG A 51 -14.50 -3.14 24.30
N ALA A 52 -15.53 -2.32 24.02
CA ALA A 52 -15.62 -1.61 22.76
C ALA A 52 -14.41 -0.68 22.56
N ASP A 53 -14.02 0.05 23.60
CA ASP A 53 -12.90 0.98 23.59
C ASP A 53 -11.56 0.26 23.42
N ASP A 54 -11.36 -0.88 24.08
CA ASP A 54 -10.16 -1.70 23.91
C ASP A 54 -10.00 -2.17 22.45
N TYR A 55 -11.06 -2.74 21.87
CA TYR A 55 -11.06 -3.13 20.46
C TYR A 55 -10.84 -1.92 19.53
N TYR A 56 -11.48 -0.79 19.82
CA TYR A 56 -11.33 0.43 19.03
C TYR A 56 -9.89 0.97 19.08
N LEU A 57 -9.28 1.02 20.27
CA LEU A 57 -7.90 1.45 20.48
C LEU A 57 -6.92 0.49 19.80
N GLY A 58 -7.22 -0.81 19.80
CA GLY A 58 -6.51 -1.82 19.02
C GLY A 58 -6.73 -1.76 17.51
N LYS A 59 -7.53 -0.81 16.99
CA LYS A 59 -7.96 -0.72 15.57
C LYS A 59 -8.69 -1.95 15.07
N GLN A 60 -9.23 -2.75 15.98
CA GLN A 60 -10.04 -3.94 15.74
C GLN A 60 -11.50 -3.54 15.55
N TYR A 61 -11.76 -2.70 14.55
CA TYR A 61 -13.07 -2.05 14.34
C TYR A 61 -14.22 -3.05 14.12
N VAL A 62 -13.94 -4.16 13.44
CA VAL A 62 -14.93 -5.24 13.22
C VAL A 62 -15.34 -5.87 14.57
N GLN A 63 -14.38 -6.10 15.47
CA GLN A 63 -14.64 -6.61 16.81
C GLN A 63 -15.31 -5.55 17.71
N ALA A 64 -15.00 -4.26 17.56
CA ALA A 64 -15.59 -3.17 18.35
C ALA A 64 -17.08 -2.92 18.03
N LEU A 65 -17.49 -3.07 16.76
CA LEU A 65 -18.85 -2.81 16.28
C LEU A 65 -19.99 -3.41 17.13
N PRO A 66 -20.02 -4.72 17.44
CA PRO A 66 -21.10 -5.30 18.22
C PRO A 66 -21.20 -4.72 19.65
N TYR A 67 -20.07 -4.32 20.25
CA TYR A 67 -20.06 -3.75 21.59
C TYR A 67 -20.54 -2.30 21.59
N TYR A 68 -20.06 -1.47 20.66
CA TYR A 68 -20.61 -0.11 20.53
C TYR A 68 -22.10 -0.10 20.20
N ARG A 69 -22.58 -1.08 19.42
CA ARG A 69 -24.02 -1.25 19.17
C ARG A 69 -24.78 -1.50 20.48
N LYS A 70 -24.33 -2.44 21.31
CA LYS A 70 -24.94 -2.70 22.63
C LYS A 70 -24.93 -1.48 23.54
N VAL A 71 -23.83 -0.74 23.57
CA VAL A 71 -23.71 0.50 24.35
C VAL A 71 -24.75 1.52 23.89
N VAL A 72 -24.86 1.74 22.58
CA VAL A 72 -25.85 2.67 22.00
C VAL A 72 -27.28 2.21 22.31
N GLU A 73 -27.60 0.92 22.16
CA GLU A 73 -28.91 0.34 22.48
C GLU A 73 -29.27 0.51 23.97
N LYS A 74 -28.31 0.25 24.87
CA LYS A 74 -28.47 0.44 26.33
C LYS A 74 -28.71 1.91 26.67
N LEU A 75 -27.93 2.83 26.10
CA LEU A 75 -28.09 4.27 26.31
C LEU A 75 -29.43 4.78 25.76
N LEU A 76 -29.86 4.29 24.59
CA LEU A 76 -31.18 4.60 24.03
C LEU A 76 -32.32 4.12 24.94
N ALA A 77 -32.22 2.91 25.48
CA ALA A 77 -33.21 2.37 26.42
C ALA A 77 -33.29 3.18 27.74
N GLN A 78 -32.20 3.85 28.13
CA GLN A 78 -32.11 4.67 29.34
C GLN A 78 -32.56 6.13 29.14
N THR A 79 -32.66 6.61 27.89
CA THR A 79 -32.98 8.02 27.58
C THR A 79 -34.45 8.43 27.75
N SER A 80 -35.27 7.63 28.43
CA SER A 80 -36.63 8.01 28.83
C SER A 80 -36.65 9.18 29.84
N ASN A 81 -35.53 9.47 30.51
CA ASN A 81 -35.31 10.71 31.28
C ASN A 81 -34.16 11.53 30.66
N ASN A 82 -34.45 12.76 30.25
CA ASN A 82 -33.60 13.62 29.42
C ASN A 82 -32.42 14.30 30.18
N SER A 83 -31.57 13.57 30.91
CA SER A 83 -30.37 14.18 31.51
C SER A 83 -29.38 14.64 30.42
N PRO A 84 -28.80 15.86 30.51
CA PRO A 84 -27.77 16.33 29.58
C PRO A 84 -26.55 15.39 29.48
N GLU A 85 -26.17 14.78 30.59
CA GLU A 85 -25.03 13.84 30.68
C GLU A 85 -25.32 12.55 29.91
N GLN A 86 -26.53 12.00 30.04
CA GLN A 86 -26.95 10.79 29.32
C GLN A 86 -27.02 11.04 27.80
N LYS A 87 -27.50 12.21 27.37
CA LYS A 87 -27.48 12.64 25.96
C LYS A 87 -26.05 12.77 25.43
N SER A 88 -25.15 13.39 26.21
CA SER A 88 -23.74 13.54 25.84
C SER A 88 -23.04 12.17 25.68
N ALA A 89 -23.27 11.24 26.61
CA ALA A 89 -22.74 9.88 26.55
C ALA A 89 -23.25 9.12 25.32
N LEU A 90 -24.55 9.21 25.01
CA LEU A 90 -25.14 8.62 23.81
C LEU A 90 -24.53 9.19 22.53
N HIS A 91 -24.32 10.50 22.47
CA HIS A 91 -23.70 11.16 21.31
C HIS A 91 -22.26 10.68 21.08
N LYS A 92 -21.48 10.55 22.16
CA LYS A 92 -20.12 10.03 22.07
C LYS A 92 -20.10 8.59 21.55
N ALA A 93 -20.93 7.72 22.12
CA ALA A 93 -21.02 6.31 21.71
C ALA A 93 -21.49 6.13 20.26
N GLN A 94 -22.45 6.95 19.80
CA GLN A 94 -22.90 6.93 18.40
C GLN A 94 -21.84 7.41 17.42
N ARG A 95 -21.01 8.38 17.81
CA ARG A 95 -19.88 8.83 16.98
C ARG A 95 -18.81 7.75 16.87
N GLU A 96 -18.48 7.08 17.97
CA GLU A 96 -17.54 5.95 17.98
C GLU A 96 -18.07 4.78 17.12
N LEU A 97 -19.36 4.45 17.24
CA LEU A 97 -20.03 3.49 16.37
C LEU A 97 -19.96 3.89 14.89
N ALA A 98 -20.27 5.16 14.58
CA ALA A 98 -20.23 5.67 13.21
C ALA A 98 -18.83 5.65 12.61
N ASP A 99 -17.78 5.94 13.40
CA ASP A 99 -16.39 5.76 12.93
C ASP A 99 -16.08 4.29 12.66
N CYS A 100 -16.41 3.36 13.56
CA CYS A 100 -16.26 1.92 13.30
C CYS A 100 -16.98 1.48 12.00
N LEU A 101 -18.20 1.98 11.77
CA LEU A 101 -18.95 1.72 10.54
C LEU A 101 -18.20 2.28 9.33
N CYS A 102 -17.63 3.48 9.41
CA CYS A 102 -16.80 4.04 8.35
C CYS A 102 -15.54 3.17 8.11
N GLN A 103 -14.81 2.79 9.16
CA GLN A 103 -13.61 1.96 9.05
C GLN A 103 -13.89 0.59 8.41
N THR A 104 -15.11 0.07 8.58
CA THR A 104 -15.55 -1.21 7.99
C THR A 104 -16.29 -1.06 6.66
N GLY A 105 -16.33 0.14 6.07
CA GLY A 105 -16.94 0.39 4.76
C GLY A 105 -18.47 0.53 4.76
N GLN A 106 -19.10 0.57 5.93
CA GLN A 106 -20.54 0.74 6.12
C GLN A 106 -20.93 2.23 6.16
N PHE A 107 -20.58 2.97 5.10
CA PHE A 107 -20.69 4.43 5.04
C PHE A 107 -22.14 4.94 5.10
N ALA A 108 -23.10 4.25 4.47
CA ALA A 108 -24.51 4.63 4.52
C ALA A 108 -25.07 4.53 5.95
N ALA A 109 -24.73 3.45 6.67
CA ALA A 109 -25.12 3.26 8.06
C ALA A 109 -24.51 4.33 8.97
N ALA A 110 -23.23 4.65 8.80
CA ALA A 110 -22.57 5.74 9.52
C ALA A 110 -23.24 7.10 9.22
N ARG A 111 -23.53 7.39 7.95
CA ARG A 111 -24.19 8.62 7.53
C ARG A 111 -25.57 8.78 8.13
N ALA A 112 -26.36 7.70 8.19
CA ALA A 112 -27.69 7.73 8.79
C ALA A 112 -27.65 8.18 10.27
N ILE A 113 -26.61 7.78 11.02
CA ILE A 113 -26.40 8.25 12.41
C ILE A 113 -26.23 9.78 12.42
N TYR A 114 -25.35 10.32 11.59
CA TYR A 114 -25.09 11.77 11.54
C TYR A 114 -26.28 12.59 11.00
N GLU A 115 -26.95 12.12 9.95
CA GLU A 115 -28.11 12.80 9.35
C GLU A 115 -29.29 12.89 10.33
N ASN A 116 -29.53 11.84 11.12
CA ASN A 116 -30.60 11.87 12.12
C ASN A 116 -30.30 12.91 13.21
N ARG A 117 -29.04 13.03 13.64
CA ARG A 117 -28.62 14.10 14.57
C ARG A 117 -28.72 15.49 13.97
N LEU A 118 -28.36 15.64 12.70
CA LEU A 118 -28.49 16.92 12.02
C LEU A 118 -29.95 17.38 11.96
N LYS A 119 -30.90 16.46 11.74
CA LYS A 119 -32.34 16.76 11.75
C LYS A 119 -32.85 17.23 13.11
N GLU A 120 -32.33 16.69 14.21
CA GLU A 120 -32.69 17.12 15.57
C GLU A 120 -32.32 18.58 15.86
N LEU A 121 -31.21 19.07 15.28
CA LEU A 121 -30.72 20.44 15.44
C LEU A 121 -31.43 21.47 14.52
N GLY A 122 -32.38 21.02 13.70
CA GLY A 122 -33.12 21.84 12.74
C GLY A 122 -32.48 21.91 11.34
N PRO A 123 -33.19 22.48 10.35
CA PRO A 123 -32.79 22.42 8.94
C PRO A 123 -31.43 23.10 8.71
N VAL A 124 -30.66 22.52 7.79
CA VAL A 124 -29.44 23.11 7.24
C VAL A 124 -29.73 23.43 5.78
N ASN A 125 -29.49 24.69 5.38
CA ASN A 125 -29.66 25.12 4.00
C ASN A 125 -28.53 24.56 3.13
N LEU A 126 -28.74 23.36 2.60
CA LEU A 126 -27.88 22.83 1.54
C LEU A 126 -28.15 23.64 0.27
N SER A 127 -27.17 24.37 -0.25
CA SER A 127 -27.31 25.10 -1.51
C SER A 127 -27.78 24.15 -2.63
N GLY A 128 -28.89 24.46 -3.31
CA GLY A 128 -29.35 23.81 -4.55
C GLY A 128 -30.58 22.87 -4.49
N PRO A 129 -31.29 22.68 -5.62
CA PRO A 129 -32.61 22.04 -5.70
C PRO A 129 -32.54 20.51 -5.69
N ILE A 130 -32.17 19.90 -4.56
CA ILE A 130 -31.88 18.46 -4.49
C ILE A 130 -32.81 17.67 -3.54
N GLU A 131 -33.71 18.30 -2.79
CA GLU A 131 -34.61 17.53 -1.91
C GLU A 131 -35.53 16.54 -2.71
N LYS A 132 -35.83 16.87 -3.97
CA LYS A 132 -36.66 16.05 -4.87
C LYS A 132 -35.88 14.98 -5.65
N GLN A 133 -34.58 15.20 -5.90
CA GLN A 133 -33.70 14.22 -6.57
C GLN A 133 -33.08 13.22 -5.59
N LEU A 134 -32.82 13.64 -4.35
CA LEU A 134 -32.33 12.78 -3.26
C LEU A 134 -33.31 11.62 -2.99
N LYS A 135 -34.61 11.93 -2.91
CA LYS A 135 -35.68 10.91 -2.74
C LYS A 135 -35.74 9.88 -3.87
N LYS A 136 -35.39 10.24 -5.11
CA LYS A 136 -35.44 9.36 -6.30
C LYS A 136 -34.15 8.55 -6.52
N SER A 137 -32.99 9.12 -6.20
CA SER A 137 -31.68 8.45 -6.37
C SER A 137 -31.41 7.44 -5.24
N ILE A 138 -31.80 7.79 -4.00
CA ILE A 138 -31.75 6.90 -2.83
C ILE A 138 -32.56 5.62 -3.08
N THR A 139 -33.70 5.68 -3.78
CA THR A 139 -34.57 4.51 -4.00
C THR A 139 -33.98 3.45 -4.94
N LYS A 140 -33.10 3.85 -5.87
CA LYS A 140 -32.67 2.96 -6.97
C LYS A 140 -31.29 2.35 -6.74
N THR A 141 -30.36 3.13 -6.22
CA THR A 141 -28.98 2.69 -5.97
C THR A 141 -28.86 1.92 -4.67
N ASN A 142 -29.60 2.33 -3.63
CA ASN A 142 -29.56 1.63 -2.34
C ASN A 142 -30.32 0.30 -2.36
N ARG A 143 -31.32 0.07 -3.22
CA ARG A 143 -32.11 -1.18 -3.22
C ARG A 143 -31.26 -2.46 -3.37
N LYS A 144 -30.20 -2.42 -4.17
CA LYS A 144 -29.30 -3.58 -4.37
C LYS A 144 -28.25 -3.76 -3.27
N GLN A 145 -27.90 -2.70 -2.54
CA GLN A 145 -26.95 -2.76 -1.43
C GLN A 145 -27.68 -3.05 -0.10
N ILE A 146 -28.85 -2.43 0.11
CA ILE A 146 -29.77 -2.60 1.24
C ILE A 146 -30.36 -4.02 1.32
N GLU A 147 -30.55 -4.71 0.19
CA GLU A 147 -31.04 -6.10 0.20
C GLU A 147 -30.03 -7.07 0.86
N ARG A 148 -28.76 -6.69 1.03
CA ARG A 148 -27.73 -7.56 1.59
C ARG A 148 -27.62 -7.54 3.13
N ASN A 149 -28.10 -6.53 3.84
CA ASN A 149 -27.95 -6.45 5.31
C ASN A 149 -29.28 -6.16 6.03
N LYS A 150 -29.92 -7.21 6.57
CA LYS A 150 -31.06 -7.10 7.51
C LYS A 150 -30.75 -6.19 8.72
N THR A 151 -29.48 -6.07 9.09
CA THR A 151 -28.94 -5.35 10.25
C THR A 151 -28.86 -3.83 10.06
N GLU A 152 -28.76 -3.33 8.83
CA GLU A 152 -28.74 -1.89 8.49
C GLU A 152 -30.13 -1.26 8.70
N LYS A 153 -31.18 -1.96 8.26
CA LYS A 153 -32.58 -1.55 8.47
C LYS A 153 -32.97 -1.42 9.94
N GLN A 154 -32.36 -2.22 10.81
CA GLN A 154 -32.59 -2.15 12.26
C GLN A 154 -31.89 -0.93 12.89
N LEU A 155 -30.70 -0.55 12.40
CA LEU A 155 -30.00 0.66 12.84
C LEU A 155 -30.71 1.94 12.40
N GLU A 156 -31.19 2.00 11.15
CA GLU A 156 -32.00 3.12 10.66
C GLU A 156 -33.27 3.31 11.51
N LYS A 157 -33.93 2.22 11.92
CA LYS A 157 -35.13 2.25 12.77
C LYS A 157 -34.84 2.70 14.20
N ALA A 158 -33.75 2.23 14.81
CA ALA A 158 -33.36 2.63 16.16
C ALA A 158 -32.96 4.11 16.21
N ALA A 159 -32.29 4.62 15.18
CA ALA A 159 -31.89 6.02 15.08
C ALA A 159 -33.06 6.98 14.76
N ALA A 160 -34.16 6.48 14.18
CA ALA A 160 -35.36 7.27 13.88
C ALA A 160 -36.30 7.48 15.09
N GLN A 161 -36.12 6.77 16.21
CA GLN A 161 -37.02 6.81 17.36
C GLN A 161 -36.74 7.93 18.39
N VAL A 162 -35.65 8.68 18.24
CA VAL A 162 -35.29 9.76 19.17
C VAL A 162 -35.67 11.09 18.54
N ALA A 163 -36.86 11.59 18.85
CA ALA A 163 -37.27 12.93 18.46
C ALA A 163 -38.08 13.59 19.58
N ARG A 164 -37.41 14.42 20.39
CA ARG A 164 -37.92 15.65 21.03
C ARG A 164 -36.91 16.20 22.04
N GLY A 165 -36.62 17.50 21.96
CA GLY A 165 -36.15 18.27 23.13
C GLY A 165 -35.16 19.39 22.83
N GLU A 166 -35.70 20.62 22.90
CA GLU A 166 -35.17 21.93 23.30
C GLU A 166 -33.79 22.46 22.82
N LYS A 167 -33.83 23.72 22.38
CA LYS A 167 -32.70 24.56 21.95
C LYS A 167 -31.81 24.91 23.15
N SER A 168 -30.52 24.61 23.08
CA SER A 168 -29.50 25.14 24.00
C SER A 168 -28.31 25.72 23.22
N GLU A 169 -27.53 26.58 23.87
CA GLU A 169 -26.36 27.28 23.31
C GLU A 169 -25.24 26.34 22.82
N ASP A 170 -25.31 25.92 21.56
CA ASP A 170 -24.43 26.31 20.42
C ASP A 170 -24.68 25.31 19.28
N ASP A 171 -25.92 25.27 18.79
CA ASP A 171 -26.37 24.34 17.75
C ASP A 171 -25.50 24.44 16.48
N SER A 172 -24.90 25.60 16.19
CA SER A 172 -24.06 25.83 15.01
C SER A 172 -22.74 25.04 15.06
N ALA A 173 -22.06 24.95 16.20
CA ALA A 173 -20.85 24.13 16.32
C ALA A 173 -21.14 22.62 16.21
N LYS A 174 -22.29 22.16 16.73
CA LYS A 174 -22.74 20.76 16.58
C LYS A 174 -23.14 20.45 15.13
N LYS A 175 -23.86 21.35 14.47
CA LYS A 175 -24.19 21.24 13.04
C LYS A 175 -22.94 21.16 12.18
N LEU A 176 -21.94 21.99 12.49
CA LEU A 176 -20.65 22.00 11.81
C LEU A 176 -19.93 20.65 11.92
N LEU A 177 -19.87 20.08 13.13
CA LEU A 177 -19.31 18.75 13.37
C LEU A 177 -20.01 17.70 12.50
N TYR A 178 -21.33 17.58 12.60
CA TYR A 178 -22.07 16.54 11.88
C TYR A 178 -22.03 16.72 10.36
N CYS A 179 -22.10 17.95 9.84
CA CYS A 179 -21.93 18.20 8.41
C CYS A 179 -20.54 17.77 7.92
N THR A 180 -19.51 18.00 8.74
CA THR A 180 -18.14 17.60 8.43
C THR A 180 -18.01 16.07 8.41
N GLU A 181 -18.62 15.36 9.35
CA GLU A 181 -18.61 13.89 9.35
C GLU A 181 -19.38 13.30 8.16
N ILE A 182 -20.55 13.87 7.81
CA ILE A 182 -21.32 13.46 6.62
C ILE A 182 -20.50 13.62 5.35
N ALA A 183 -19.85 14.79 5.17
CA ALA A 183 -18.94 15.00 4.06
C ALA A 183 -17.82 13.95 4.02
N GLY A 184 -17.27 13.57 5.18
CA GLY A 184 -16.26 12.51 5.28
C GLY A 184 -16.78 11.14 4.82
N THR A 185 -18.03 10.80 5.16
CA THR A 185 -18.64 9.56 4.66
C THR A 185 -18.82 9.56 3.14
N TYR A 186 -19.21 10.69 2.54
CA TYR A 186 -19.33 10.82 1.09
C TYR A 186 -17.98 10.77 0.38
N PHE A 187 -16.96 11.39 0.98
CA PHE A 187 -15.59 11.33 0.48
C PHE A 187 -15.08 9.88 0.42
N ARG A 188 -15.32 9.09 1.48
CA ARG A 188 -14.92 7.67 1.53
C ARG A 188 -15.72 6.76 0.60
N GLU A 189 -16.91 7.19 0.18
CA GLU A 189 -17.70 6.53 -0.88
C GLU A 189 -17.25 6.90 -2.30
N ASP A 190 -16.21 7.72 -2.45
CA ASP A 190 -15.80 8.31 -3.73
C ASP A 190 -16.90 9.21 -4.34
N ASN A 191 -17.81 9.74 -3.52
CA ASN A 191 -18.84 10.70 -3.92
C ASN A 191 -18.41 12.13 -3.58
N TYR A 192 -17.37 12.58 -4.28
CA TYR A 192 -16.72 13.86 -4.01
C TYR A 192 -17.62 15.08 -4.24
N SER A 193 -18.60 15.00 -5.14
CA SER A 193 -19.53 16.11 -5.40
C SER A 193 -20.48 16.36 -4.21
N GLU A 194 -20.99 15.32 -3.56
CA GLU A 194 -21.78 15.51 -2.34
C GLU A 194 -20.88 15.92 -1.15
N ALA A 195 -19.66 15.37 -1.05
CA ALA A 195 -18.71 15.80 -0.03
C ALA A 195 -18.41 17.31 -0.12
N GLU A 196 -18.15 17.83 -1.33
CA GLU A 196 -17.92 19.26 -1.59
C GLU A 196 -19.10 20.12 -1.14
N ARG A 197 -20.34 19.70 -1.46
CA ARG A 197 -21.55 20.44 -1.08
C ARG A 197 -21.73 20.57 0.43
N TYR A 198 -21.49 19.49 1.18
CA TYR A 198 -21.53 19.53 2.63
C TYR A 198 -20.38 20.37 3.20
N LEU A 199 -19.19 20.34 2.59
CA LEU A 199 -18.06 21.18 2.99
C LEU A 199 -18.31 22.68 2.75
N ASP A 200 -18.98 23.05 1.67
CA ASP A 200 -19.41 24.44 1.45
C ASP A 200 -20.41 24.87 2.53
N THR A 201 -21.33 23.98 2.90
CA THR A 201 -22.25 24.21 4.02
C THR A 201 -21.50 24.37 5.34
N CYS A 202 -20.44 23.58 5.57
CA CYS A 202 -19.57 23.74 6.74
C CYS A 202 -18.90 25.11 6.81
N LYS A 203 -18.50 25.71 5.67
CA LYS A 203 -17.92 27.06 5.67
C LYS A 203 -18.91 28.12 6.16
N ASP A 204 -20.18 27.99 5.81
CA ASP A 204 -21.22 28.92 6.26
C ASP A 204 -21.54 28.71 7.73
N LEU A 205 -21.70 27.46 8.18
CA LEU A 205 -21.89 27.13 9.59
C LEU A 205 -20.72 27.60 10.48
N LEU A 206 -19.48 27.57 9.96
CA LEU A 206 -18.31 28.07 10.69
C LEU A 206 -18.37 29.58 10.95
N LYS A 207 -18.95 30.37 10.04
CA LYS A 207 -19.15 31.82 10.24
C LYS A 207 -20.13 32.10 11.38
N GLU A 208 -21.13 31.25 11.53
CA GLU A 208 -22.20 31.37 12.54
C GLU A 208 -21.81 30.78 13.90
N ALA A 209 -20.87 29.83 13.93
CA ALA A 209 -20.47 29.12 15.15
C ALA A 209 -19.74 30.04 16.15
N LYS A 210 -20.16 29.99 17.43
CA LYS A 210 -19.56 30.74 18.53
C LYS A 210 -18.31 30.04 19.06
N LEU A 211 -17.22 30.10 18.29
CA LEU A 211 -15.94 29.47 18.61
C LEU A 211 -14.90 30.51 19.05
N SER A 212 -13.96 30.10 19.91
CA SER A 212 -12.76 30.89 20.17
C SER A 212 -11.95 31.07 18.87
N PRO A 213 -11.13 32.13 18.73
CA PRO A 213 -10.32 32.33 17.53
C PRO A 213 -9.45 31.12 17.16
N ALA A 214 -8.83 30.48 18.15
CA ALA A 214 -8.03 29.28 17.96
C ALA A 214 -8.87 28.08 17.47
N ALA A 215 -10.02 27.82 18.11
CA ALA A 215 -10.90 26.72 17.71
C ALA A 215 -11.51 26.96 16.31
N ARG A 216 -11.84 28.21 15.97
CA ARG A 216 -12.32 28.58 14.63
C ARG A 216 -11.25 28.30 13.57
N LEU A 217 -10.00 28.69 13.83
CA LEU A 217 -8.89 28.47 12.89
C LEU A 217 -8.59 26.98 12.69
N GLU A 218 -8.64 26.18 13.75
CA GLU A 218 -8.51 24.73 13.66
C GLU A 218 -9.59 24.13 12.75
N LYS A 219 -10.87 24.46 12.99
CA LYS A 219 -11.98 23.96 12.15
C LYS A 219 -11.91 24.47 10.72
N GLN A 220 -11.51 25.72 10.51
CA GLN A 220 -11.29 26.29 9.18
C GLN A 220 -10.22 25.51 8.40
N THR A 221 -9.09 25.21 9.06
CA THR A 221 -7.99 24.46 8.48
C THR A 221 -8.44 23.05 8.08
N LEU A 222 -9.14 22.34 8.98
CA LEU A 222 -9.66 21.00 8.69
C LEU A 222 -10.64 21.00 7.51
N ILE A 223 -11.61 21.91 7.48
CA ILE A 223 -12.57 22.04 6.36
C ILE A 223 -11.83 22.34 5.05
N SER A 224 -10.79 23.17 5.10
CA SER A 224 -10.00 23.50 3.92
C SER A 224 -9.19 22.30 3.42
N ILE A 225 -8.59 21.52 4.32
CA ILE A 225 -7.93 20.25 3.97
C ILE A 225 -8.93 19.31 3.28
N TYR A 226 -10.10 19.10 3.90
CA TYR A 226 -11.13 18.20 3.35
C TYR A 226 -11.64 18.67 1.99
N LEU A 227 -11.80 19.97 1.81
CA LEU A 227 -12.21 20.53 0.52
C LEU A 227 -11.11 20.41 -0.52
N GLY A 228 -9.88 20.76 -0.20
CA GLY A 228 -8.74 20.61 -1.10
C GLY A 228 -8.57 19.16 -1.55
N GLU A 229 -8.68 18.20 -0.63
CA GLU A 229 -8.65 16.76 -0.93
C GLU A 229 -9.79 16.34 -1.85
N THR A 230 -11.00 16.85 -1.57
CA THR A 230 -12.19 16.59 -2.40
C THR A 230 -12.01 17.14 -3.81
N LEU A 231 -11.43 18.33 -3.96
CA LEU A 231 -11.12 18.96 -5.25
C LEU A 231 -10.01 18.20 -6.00
N TYR A 232 -8.95 17.79 -5.30
CA TYR A 232 -7.87 16.96 -5.85
C TYR A 232 -8.41 15.65 -6.43
N ARG A 233 -9.29 14.96 -5.70
CA ARG A 233 -9.93 13.70 -6.15
C ARG A 233 -10.88 13.90 -7.33
N GLN A 234 -11.38 15.11 -7.55
CA GLN A 234 -12.14 15.51 -8.74
C GLN A 234 -11.24 15.99 -9.90
N SER A 235 -9.91 15.90 -9.77
CA SER A 235 -8.94 16.44 -10.72
C SER A 235 -9.05 17.95 -10.96
N ARG A 236 -9.59 18.69 -9.99
CA ARG A 236 -9.65 20.17 -9.99
C ARG A 236 -8.44 20.75 -9.25
N TYR A 237 -7.25 20.48 -9.79
CA TYR A 237 -5.98 20.73 -9.09
C TYR A 237 -5.71 22.22 -8.86
N GLU A 238 -6.10 23.11 -9.78
CA GLU A 238 -5.93 24.56 -9.62
C GLU A 238 -6.76 25.10 -8.45
N ASP A 239 -7.97 24.59 -8.26
CA ASP A 239 -8.81 24.97 -7.11
C ASP A 239 -8.28 24.36 -5.81
N ALA A 240 -7.77 23.13 -5.86
CA ALA A 240 -7.13 22.48 -4.73
C ALA A 240 -5.90 23.28 -4.26
N VAL A 241 -5.03 23.72 -5.17
CA VAL A 241 -3.87 24.58 -4.88
C VAL A 241 -4.29 25.85 -4.13
N LYS A 242 -5.33 26.55 -4.60
CA LYS A 242 -5.82 27.77 -3.93
C LYS A 242 -6.24 27.48 -2.49
N VAL A 243 -6.99 26.39 -2.28
CA VAL A 243 -7.50 26.01 -0.95
C VAL A 243 -6.36 25.58 -0.02
N PHE A 244 -5.46 24.71 -0.47
CA PHE A 244 -4.33 24.25 0.35
C PHE A 244 -3.36 25.36 0.69
N LYS A 245 -3.06 26.25 -0.26
CA LYS A 245 -2.19 27.41 -0.02
C LYS A 245 -2.79 28.35 1.03
N ALA A 246 -4.07 28.69 0.90
CA ALA A 246 -4.74 29.52 1.90
C ALA A 246 -4.79 28.88 3.30
N ALA A 247 -4.97 27.56 3.37
CA ALA A 247 -4.93 26.82 4.63
C ALA A 247 -3.52 26.82 5.25
N LEU A 248 -2.48 26.64 4.43
CA LEU A 248 -1.08 26.67 4.87
C LEU A 248 -0.68 28.06 5.39
N ASP A 249 -1.06 29.12 4.68
CA ASP A 249 -0.84 30.51 5.11
C ASP A 249 -1.54 30.83 6.45
N GLY A 250 -2.70 30.22 6.69
CA GLY A 250 -3.45 30.35 7.96
C GLY A 250 -2.76 29.60 9.10
N VAL A 251 -2.29 28.38 8.83
CA VAL A 251 -1.54 27.54 9.77
C VAL A 251 -0.24 28.19 10.22
N GLN A 252 0.52 28.78 9.30
CA GLN A 252 1.79 29.46 9.59
C GLN A 252 1.64 30.65 10.54
N LYS A 253 0.45 31.27 10.58
CA LYS A 253 0.15 32.40 11.48
C LYS A 253 -0.31 31.94 12.87
N SER A 254 -0.39 30.63 13.10
CA SER A 254 -0.88 30.04 14.35
C SER A 254 0.20 29.27 15.08
N ASN A 255 0.28 29.46 16.40
CA ASN A 255 1.27 28.79 17.25
C ASN A 255 0.83 27.38 17.73
N THR A 256 -0.20 26.79 17.10
CA THR A 256 -0.94 25.63 17.67
C THR A 256 -1.10 24.46 16.71
N VAL A 257 -0.21 24.27 15.74
CA VAL A 257 -0.41 23.28 14.67
C VAL A 257 0.41 22.02 14.89
N SER A 258 -0.14 20.85 14.56
CA SER A 258 0.56 19.58 14.67
C SER A 258 1.32 19.23 13.39
N TYR A 259 2.34 18.39 13.56
CA TYR A 259 3.07 17.75 12.47
C TYR A 259 2.13 17.19 11.37
N GLU A 260 1.07 16.44 11.74
CA GLU A 260 0.17 15.82 10.76
C GLU A 260 -0.53 16.80 9.83
N ILE A 261 -1.02 17.93 10.38
CA ILE A 261 -1.73 18.93 9.57
C ILE A 261 -0.76 19.56 8.56
N SER A 262 0.42 19.96 9.03
CA SER A 262 1.45 20.55 8.17
C SER A 262 1.91 19.58 7.09
N LYS A 263 2.15 18.31 7.44
CA LYS A 263 2.54 17.26 6.50
C LYS A 263 1.47 17.03 5.43
N ILE A 264 0.19 16.92 5.81
CA ILE A 264 -0.92 16.76 4.86
C ILE A 264 -1.01 17.96 3.92
N LEU A 265 -0.96 19.20 4.44
CA LEU A 265 -1.04 20.39 3.62
C LEU A 265 0.12 20.51 2.62
N LEU A 266 1.35 20.26 3.07
CA LEU A 266 2.53 20.28 2.21
C LEU A 266 2.46 19.21 1.13
N ALA A 267 2.18 17.95 1.50
CA ALA A 267 2.07 16.85 0.55
C ALA A 267 0.96 17.08 -0.49
N SER A 268 -0.22 17.54 -0.04
CA SER A 268 -1.34 17.77 -0.94
C SER A 268 -1.18 19.01 -1.82
N LEU A 269 -0.52 20.06 -1.33
CA LEU A 269 -0.16 21.22 -2.15
C LEU A 269 0.88 20.84 -3.21
N ALA A 270 1.97 20.18 -2.81
CA ALA A 270 3.03 19.75 -3.71
C ALA A 270 2.52 18.77 -4.77
N GLY A 271 1.77 17.75 -4.36
CA GLY A 271 1.16 16.80 -5.29
C GLY A 271 0.14 17.45 -6.24
N SER A 272 -0.57 18.50 -5.80
CA SER A 272 -1.45 19.26 -6.71
C SER A 272 -0.65 20.02 -7.77
N TYR A 273 0.51 20.60 -7.41
CA TYR A 273 1.42 21.22 -8.38
C TYR A 273 1.99 20.19 -9.37
N ASP A 274 2.38 19.00 -8.90
CA ASP A 274 2.89 17.94 -9.77
C ASP A 274 1.84 17.49 -10.80
N GLN A 275 0.58 17.35 -10.41
CA GLN A 275 -0.52 17.03 -11.34
C GLN A 275 -0.73 18.13 -12.39
N LEU A 276 -0.40 19.38 -12.05
CA LEU A 276 -0.36 20.53 -12.96
C LEU A 276 0.95 20.66 -13.75
N LYS A 277 1.94 19.77 -13.51
CA LYS A 277 3.31 19.84 -14.05
C LYS A 277 4.04 21.13 -13.70
N GLN A 278 3.70 21.71 -12.55
CA GLN A 278 4.27 22.94 -11.99
C GLN A 278 5.43 22.60 -11.04
N PHE A 279 6.48 21.97 -11.60
CA PHE A 279 7.55 21.38 -10.81
C PHE A 279 8.45 22.40 -10.10
N ASP A 280 8.60 23.61 -10.68
CA ASP A 280 9.28 24.72 -10.02
C ASP A 280 8.56 25.20 -8.75
N GLN A 281 7.24 25.03 -8.69
CA GLN A 281 6.42 25.32 -7.52
C GLN A 281 6.35 24.14 -6.54
N SER A 282 6.36 22.89 -7.01
CA SER A 282 6.28 21.72 -6.12
C SER A 282 7.59 21.46 -5.37
N ALA A 283 8.75 21.61 -6.02
CA ALA A 283 10.06 21.37 -5.41
C ALA A 283 10.32 22.12 -4.07
N PRO A 284 10.07 23.45 -3.94
CA PRO A 284 10.25 24.12 -2.65
C PRO A 284 9.28 23.62 -1.56
N VAL A 285 8.07 23.17 -1.93
CA VAL A 285 7.09 22.60 -0.99
C VAL A 285 7.54 21.22 -0.50
N TYR A 286 8.00 20.35 -1.42
CA TYR A 286 8.59 19.06 -1.05
C TYR A 286 9.86 19.22 -0.20
N ARG A 287 10.67 20.25 -0.45
CA ARG A 287 11.83 20.57 0.40
C ARG A 287 11.42 20.92 1.82
N ALA A 288 10.40 21.79 1.98
CA ALA A 288 9.87 22.09 3.31
C ALA A 288 9.33 20.82 4.00
N MET A 289 8.69 19.93 3.24
CA MET A 289 8.23 18.65 3.77
C MET A 289 9.37 17.72 4.21
N ALA A 290 10.46 17.65 3.44
CA ALA A 290 11.65 16.88 3.80
C ALA A 290 12.32 17.41 5.07
N VAL A 291 12.42 18.74 5.22
CA VAL A 291 12.89 19.38 6.47
C VAL A 291 11.98 19.01 7.64
N LEU A 292 10.65 19.05 7.45
CA LEU A 292 9.69 18.68 8.49
C LEU A 292 9.96 17.25 8.97
N ASP A 293 10.00 16.28 8.07
CA ASP A 293 10.18 14.87 8.46
C ASP A 293 11.53 14.63 9.12
N ARG A 294 12.59 15.24 8.59
CA ARG A 294 13.94 15.14 9.17
C ARG A 294 13.98 15.67 10.60
N THR A 295 13.38 16.84 10.85
CA THR A 295 13.34 17.45 12.19
C THR A 295 12.61 16.57 13.19
N TYR A 296 11.55 15.87 12.79
CA TYR A 296 10.72 15.08 13.70
C TYR A 296 11.22 13.65 13.93
N PHE A 297 11.71 12.99 12.88
CA PHE A 297 12.04 11.57 12.95
C PHE A 297 13.53 11.26 12.73
N GLY A 298 14.30 12.24 12.24
CA GLY A 298 15.72 12.08 11.97
C GLY A 298 16.05 11.55 10.57
N ASP A 299 17.35 11.43 10.32
CA ASP A 299 17.93 11.30 8.97
C ASP A 299 17.84 9.88 8.36
N THR A 300 17.28 8.93 9.10
CA THR A 300 17.12 7.53 8.69
C THR A 300 15.66 7.08 8.66
N ASP A 301 14.72 7.97 8.99
CA ASP A 301 13.30 7.63 9.01
C ASP A 301 12.72 7.49 7.60
N ILE A 302 11.76 6.58 7.48
CA ILE A 302 11.15 6.26 6.19
C ILE A 302 10.36 7.43 5.60
N ASN A 303 9.72 8.27 6.42
CA ASN A 303 8.99 9.45 5.95
C ASN A 303 9.93 10.47 5.33
N TYR A 304 11.12 10.64 5.94
CA TYR A 304 12.16 11.47 5.36
C TYR A 304 12.66 10.91 4.02
N GLY A 305 12.87 9.59 3.93
CA GLY A 305 13.18 8.91 2.65
C GLY A 305 12.14 9.17 1.56
N TRP A 306 10.85 9.10 1.89
CA TRP A 306 9.76 9.42 0.95
C TRP A 306 9.78 10.89 0.52
N SER A 307 9.92 11.83 1.46
CA SER A 307 10.00 13.25 1.13
C SER A 307 11.19 13.59 0.24
N LEU A 308 12.34 12.92 0.42
CA LEU A 308 13.51 13.06 -0.45
C LEU A 308 13.26 12.50 -1.86
N LEU A 309 12.57 11.35 -1.97
CA LEU A 309 12.20 10.77 -3.26
C LEU A 309 11.29 11.74 -4.02
N GLU A 310 10.22 12.22 -3.40
CA GLU A 310 9.27 13.16 -4.02
C GLU A 310 9.93 14.50 -4.39
N LEU A 311 10.83 15.02 -3.54
CA LEU A 311 11.64 16.20 -3.86
C LEU A 311 12.56 15.95 -5.05
N SER A 312 13.23 14.80 -5.10
CA SER A 312 14.15 14.46 -6.19
C SER A 312 13.42 14.37 -7.54
N ASP A 313 12.21 13.79 -7.53
CA ASP A 313 11.37 13.68 -8.72
C ASP A 313 10.92 15.06 -9.22
N ALA A 314 10.45 15.92 -8.31
CA ALA A 314 10.08 17.30 -8.65
C ALA A 314 11.27 18.11 -9.20
N LEU A 315 12.46 17.99 -8.59
CA LEU A 315 13.66 18.67 -9.08
C LEU A 315 14.10 18.16 -10.45
N LYS A 316 14.09 16.84 -10.67
CA LYS A 316 14.41 16.23 -11.96
C LYS A 316 13.44 16.72 -13.04
N ALA A 317 12.14 16.75 -12.74
CA ALA A 317 11.11 17.24 -13.64
C ALA A 317 11.20 18.76 -13.91
N ALA A 318 11.73 19.53 -12.96
CA ALA A 318 12.09 20.95 -13.13
C ALA A 318 13.43 21.19 -13.85
N GLY A 319 14.10 20.14 -14.36
CA GLY A 319 15.38 20.25 -15.05
C GLY A 319 16.60 20.43 -14.15
N LYS A 320 16.47 20.23 -12.83
CA LYS A 320 17.54 20.40 -11.83
C LYS A 320 18.14 19.05 -11.42
N ALA A 321 18.58 18.27 -12.41
CA ALA A 321 19.04 16.89 -12.21
C ALA A 321 20.23 16.75 -11.24
N GLU A 322 21.18 17.70 -11.28
CA GLU A 322 22.34 17.73 -10.38
C GLU A 322 21.94 17.88 -8.91
N GLU A 323 20.86 18.61 -8.64
CA GLU A 323 20.30 18.76 -7.29
C GLU A 323 19.46 17.53 -6.89
N ALA A 324 18.76 16.93 -7.85
CA ALA A 324 17.90 15.76 -7.62
C ALA A 324 18.70 14.49 -7.29
N HIS A 325 19.80 14.24 -8.00
CA HIS A 325 20.54 12.98 -7.94
C HIS A 325 20.99 12.59 -6.51
N PRO A 326 21.70 13.43 -5.74
CA PRO A 326 22.14 13.05 -4.40
C PRO A 326 20.97 12.81 -3.42
N LEU A 327 19.83 13.48 -3.62
CA LEU A 327 18.62 13.30 -2.82
C LEU A 327 17.95 11.95 -3.11
N TYR A 328 17.88 11.57 -4.39
CA TYR A 328 17.39 10.26 -4.80
C TYR A 328 18.25 9.13 -4.20
N GLU A 329 19.58 9.26 -4.26
CA GLU A 329 20.47 8.27 -3.67
C GLU A 329 20.31 8.16 -2.15
N LYS A 330 20.14 9.30 -1.47
CA LYS A 330 19.84 9.33 -0.03
C LYS A 330 18.52 8.63 0.29
N ALA A 331 17.46 8.87 -0.49
CA ALA A 331 16.18 8.20 -0.33
C ALA A 331 16.31 6.68 -0.48
N VAL A 332 16.96 6.20 -1.55
CA VAL A 332 17.20 4.76 -1.78
C VAL A 332 18.01 4.15 -0.64
N TRP A 333 19.03 4.86 -0.15
CA TRP A 333 19.81 4.40 1.00
C TRP A 333 18.96 4.26 2.27
N ILE A 334 18.09 5.23 2.57
CA ILE A 334 17.16 5.15 3.71
C ILE A 334 16.22 3.94 3.59
N PHE A 335 15.70 3.66 2.39
CA PHE A 335 14.84 2.50 2.16
C PHE A 335 15.60 1.17 2.32
N ARG A 336 16.86 1.12 1.89
CA ARG A 336 17.74 -0.04 2.15
C ARG A 336 18.04 -0.20 3.64
N GLU A 337 18.27 0.90 4.36
CA GLU A 337 18.49 0.89 5.81
C GLU A 337 17.29 0.32 6.56
N ASN A 338 16.07 0.75 6.20
CA ASN A 338 14.83 0.21 6.78
C ASN A 338 14.67 -1.30 6.51
N ASN A 339 15.02 -1.76 5.30
CA ASN A 339 15.03 -3.18 4.98
C ASN A 339 16.10 -3.96 5.76
N PHE A 340 17.30 -3.40 5.92
CA PHE A 340 18.36 -3.98 6.73
C PHE A 340 17.93 -4.16 8.18
N GLN A 341 17.35 -3.12 8.79
CA GLN A 341 16.90 -3.17 10.19
C GLN A 341 15.84 -4.27 10.40
N ARG A 342 14.83 -4.31 9.53
CA ARG A 342 13.80 -5.35 9.54
C ARG A 342 14.39 -6.77 9.40
N LEU A 343 15.33 -6.97 8.48
CA LEU A 343 15.96 -8.27 8.27
C LEU A 343 16.88 -8.64 9.45
N ALA A 344 17.62 -7.68 10.00
CA ALA A 344 18.47 -7.91 11.16
C ALA A 344 17.65 -8.32 12.38
N GLU A 345 16.48 -7.70 12.59
CA GLU A 345 15.51 -8.14 13.59
C GLU A 345 14.99 -9.56 13.32
N LYS A 346 14.59 -9.87 12.08
CA LYS A 346 14.11 -11.21 11.66
C LYS A 346 15.13 -12.31 11.99
N TYR A 347 16.42 -12.05 11.79
CA TYR A 347 17.50 -13.01 12.02
C TYR A 347 18.10 -12.94 13.44
N GLY A 348 17.61 -12.06 14.32
CA GLY A 348 18.13 -11.93 15.68
C GLY A 348 19.52 -11.30 15.78
N ILE A 349 19.94 -10.55 14.76
CA ILE A 349 21.27 -9.95 14.60
C ILE A 349 21.22 -8.42 14.55
N SER A 350 20.16 -7.80 15.08
CA SER A 350 20.07 -6.35 15.18
C SER A 350 21.15 -5.80 16.11
N GLU A 351 21.56 -4.55 15.90
CA GLU A 351 22.58 -3.90 16.73
C GLU A 351 22.19 -3.91 18.23
N SER A 352 20.90 -3.71 18.52
CA SER A 352 20.36 -3.76 19.88
C SER A 352 20.50 -5.14 20.53
N GLN A 353 20.28 -6.21 19.77
CA GLN A 353 20.44 -7.59 20.22
C GLN A 353 21.92 -7.92 20.42
N LEU A 354 22.78 -7.61 19.45
CA LEU A 354 24.22 -7.84 19.55
C LEU A 354 24.84 -7.11 20.75
N LYS A 355 24.40 -5.88 21.04
CA LYS A 355 24.81 -5.14 22.25
C LYS A 355 24.34 -5.82 23.54
N LYS A 356 23.11 -6.33 23.58
CA LYS A 356 22.60 -7.08 24.74
C LYS A 356 23.37 -8.37 24.95
N GLU A 357 23.60 -9.14 23.89
CA GLU A 357 24.35 -10.40 23.94
C GLU A 357 25.80 -10.20 24.38
N ALA A 358 26.47 -9.13 23.91
CA ALA A 358 27.83 -8.81 24.34
C ALA A 358 27.97 -8.55 25.84
N ASN A 359 26.89 -8.17 26.52
CA ASN A 359 26.87 -7.90 27.96
C ASN A 359 26.37 -9.10 28.79
N GLN A 360 26.00 -10.22 28.15
CA GLN A 360 25.49 -11.41 28.84
C GLN A 360 26.61 -12.45 29.05
N ALA A 361 26.89 -12.79 30.31
CA ALA A 361 27.91 -13.78 30.66
C ALA A 361 27.63 -15.20 30.12
N SER A 362 26.37 -15.51 29.78
CA SER A 362 25.95 -16.80 29.21
C SER A 362 26.22 -16.95 27.71
N VAL A 363 26.53 -15.87 27.00
CA VAL A 363 26.77 -15.91 25.55
C VAL A 363 28.25 -16.17 25.26
N SER A 364 28.54 -17.26 24.56
CA SER A 364 29.90 -17.62 24.14
C SER A 364 30.49 -16.59 23.15
N PRO A 365 31.79 -16.25 23.23
CA PRO A 365 32.45 -15.36 22.26
C PRO A 365 32.30 -15.82 20.80
N GLU A 366 32.25 -17.13 20.55
CA GLU A 366 32.12 -17.72 19.22
C GLU A 366 30.76 -17.40 18.58
N LYS A 367 29.66 -17.54 19.35
CA LYS A 367 28.32 -17.15 18.92
C LYS A 367 28.27 -15.67 18.55
N LEU A 368 28.78 -14.79 19.42
CA LEU A 368 28.76 -13.35 19.17
C LEU A 368 29.58 -12.97 17.92
N SER A 369 30.72 -13.62 17.72
CA SER A 369 31.53 -13.46 16.49
C SER A 369 30.76 -13.88 15.24
N ARG A 370 30.10 -15.04 15.29
CA ARG A 370 29.26 -15.54 14.19
C ARG A 370 28.11 -14.59 13.87
N ASP A 371 27.40 -14.09 14.87
CA ASP A 371 26.22 -13.24 14.69
C ASP A 371 26.63 -11.84 14.17
N ARG A 372 27.81 -11.34 14.56
CA ARG A 372 28.42 -10.13 13.96
C ARG A 372 28.79 -10.33 12.49
N GLU A 373 29.36 -11.49 12.15
CA GLU A 373 29.67 -11.80 10.74
C GLU A 373 28.40 -11.92 9.90
N LEU A 374 27.34 -12.55 10.42
CA LEU A 374 26.03 -12.60 9.76
C LEU A 374 25.45 -11.19 9.56
N ALA A 375 25.57 -10.29 10.54
CA ALA A 375 25.13 -8.90 10.39
C ALA A 375 25.93 -8.16 9.30
N ALA A 376 27.24 -8.38 9.22
CA ALA A 376 28.08 -7.83 8.18
C ALA A 376 27.73 -8.41 6.79
N GLN A 377 27.45 -9.70 6.70
CA GLN A 377 26.97 -10.36 5.47
C GLN A 377 25.62 -9.80 5.03
N LEU A 378 24.68 -9.63 5.95
CA LEU A 378 23.39 -9.01 5.67
C LEU A 378 23.58 -7.58 5.12
N ARG A 379 24.45 -6.78 5.73
CA ARG A 379 24.79 -5.43 5.24
C ARG A 379 25.30 -5.47 3.80
N ARG A 380 26.24 -6.37 3.50
CA ARG A 380 26.76 -6.56 2.13
C ARG A 380 25.68 -7.02 1.16
N ASN A 381 24.76 -7.88 1.58
CA ASN A 381 23.67 -8.34 0.71
C ASN A 381 22.68 -7.20 0.39
N VAL A 382 22.40 -6.31 1.34
CA VAL A 382 21.43 -5.20 1.17
C VAL A 382 22.01 -3.97 0.47
N PHE A 383 23.32 -3.71 0.62
CA PHE A 383 23.96 -2.50 0.08
C PHE A 383 24.98 -2.77 -1.04
N GLY A 384 25.39 -4.03 -1.24
CA GLY A 384 26.46 -4.37 -2.17
C GLY A 384 27.80 -3.76 -1.75
N GLN A 385 28.55 -3.27 -2.73
CA GLN A 385 29.81 -2.54 -2.64
C GLN A 385 29.60 -1.01 -2.54
N GLY A 386 28.35 -0.54 -2.48
CA GLY A 386 27.99 0.87 -2.37
C GLY A 386 28.32 1.49 -0.99
N ASP A 387 27.95 2.76 -0.79
CA ASP A 387 28.10 3.44 0.51
C ASP A 387 27.16 2.81 1.56
N THR A 388 27.69 1.92 2.38
CA THR A 388 26.93 1.24 3.44
C THR A 388 26.60 2.16 4.60
N GLU A 389 27.27 3.30 4.76
CA GLU A 389 27.18 4.16 5.95
C GLU A 389 26.42 5.46 5.68
N GLY A 390 26.03 5.70 4.42
CA GLY A 390 25.27 6.88 4.01
C GLY A 390 26.02 8.20 4.20
N ARG A 391 27.35 8.14 4.38
CA ARG A 391 28.22 9.27 4.74
C ARG A 391 28.47 10.22 3.57
N ARG A 392 28.23 9.77 2.33
CA ARG A 392 28.50 10.52 1.09
C ARG A 392 27.25 11.10 0.42
N LEU A 393 26.07 10.95 1.03
CA LEU A 393 24.79 11.24 0.39
C LEU A 393 24.30 12.66 0.72
N GLY A 394 23.96 13.43 -0.33
CA GLY A 394 23.91 14.90 -0.32
C GLY A 394 22.55 15.51 0.02
N ASP A 395 22.28 15.65 1.32
CA ASP A 395 21.11 16.37 1.88
C ASP A 395 21.51 17.57 2.75
N ARG A 396 22.77 18.03 2.62
CA ARG A 396 23.36 19.07 3.47
C ARG A 396 22.74 20.46 3.30
N ASP A 397 22.13 20.74 2.14
CA ASP A 397 21.47 22.01 1.84
C ASP A 397 19.96 21.83 1.60
N LEU A 398 19.27 21.29 2.62
CA LEU A 398 17.81 21.16 2.62
C LEU A 398 17.09 22.39 3.17
N ALA A 399 17.80 23.44 3.58
CA ALA A 399 17.19 24.64 4.13
C ALA A 399 16.08 25.16 3.19
N PRO A 400 14.89 25.51 3.72
CA PRO A 400 13.81 26.04 2.88
C PRO A 400 14.29 27.29 2.17
N ARG A 401 14.28 27.28 0.83
CA ARG A 401 14.61 28.48 0.03
C ARG A 401 13.52 29.54 0.08
N ASP A 402 12.29 29.12 0.37
CA ASP A 402 11.14 29.99 0.55
C ASP A 402 10.99 30.35 2.04
N ALA A 403 11.23 31.62 2.36
CA ALA A 403 11.09 32.14 3.73
C ALA A 403 9.66 32.00 4.27
N SER A 404 8.64 31.94 3.40
CA SER A 404 7.26 31.71 3.84
C SER A 404 7.07 30.32 4.42
N LEU A 405 7.79 29.30 3.92
CA LEU A 405 7.68 27.93 4.40
C LEU A 405 8.57 27.64 5.62
N ALA A 406 9.57 28.49 5.90
CA ALA A 406 10.48 28.33 7.03
C ALA A 406 9.77 28.37 8.40
N ASN A 407 8.75 29.22 8.55
CA ASN A 407 8.05 29.38 9.83
C ASN A 407 7.17 28.18 10.21
N ILE A 408 6.96 27.21 9.30
CA ILE A 408 6.16 26.02 9.60
C ILE A 408 6.81 25.21 10.73
N PHE A 409 8.15 25.17 10.81
CA PHE A 409 8.87 24.29 11.74
C PHE A 409 8.84 24.79 13.19
N ASP A 410 8.91 26.11 13.39
CA ASP A 410 9.07 26.73 14.71
C ASP A 410 7.88 26.51 15.65
N HIS A 411 6.72 26.18 15.09
CA HIS A 411 5.45 26.09 15.81
C HIS A 411 4.75 24.75 15.66
N CYS A 412 5.32 23.82 14.90
CA CYS A 412 4.78 22.47 14.83
C CYS A 412 5.00 21.75 16.16
N GLN A 413 3.98 21.05 16.64
CA GLN A 413 4.06 20.18 17.81
C GLN A 413 3.95 18.71 17.42
N ALA A 414 4.41 17.85 18.33
CA ALA A 414 4.23 16.41 18.22
C ALA A 414 2.73 16.06 18.07
N PRO A 415 2.41 14.89 17.49
CA PRO A 415 1.04 14.53 17.13
C PRO A 415 0.08 14.57 18.32
N ALA A 416 -0.99 15.36 18.23
CA ALA A 416 -2.14 15.17 19.12
C ALA A 416 -2.95 13.96 18.61
N ARG A 417 -3.18 12.96 19.48
CA ARG A 417 -3.94 11.75 19.12
C ARG A 417 -5.33 12.10 18.57
N GLY A 418 -5.69 11.52 17.41
CA GLY A 418 -7.08 11.40 16.96
C GLY A 418 -7.69 12.59 16.20
N MET A 419 -6.89 13.51 15.65
CA MET A 419 -7.38 14.80 15.14
C MET A 419 -8.28 14.73 13.88
N LEU A 420 -8.22 13.66 13.07
CA LEU A 420 -8.85 13.63 11.73
C LEU A 420 -10.20 12.90 11.64
N GLY A 421 -10.72 12.32 12.73
CA GLY A 421 -12.06 11.72 12.77
C GLY A 421 -12.37 10.76 11.60
N ALA A 422 -13.60 10.81 11.06
CA ALA A 422 -14.05 9.91 9.99
C ALA A 422 -13.34 10.12 8.64
N TRP A 423 -12.55 11.18 8.47
CA TRP A 423 -11.88 11.52 7.23
C TRP A 423 -10.61 10.71 6.97
N ASN A 424 -9.99 10.16 8.03
CA ASN A 424 -8.78 9.31 7.98
C ASN A 424 -7.92 9.51 6.72
N ILE A 425 -7.38 10.72 6.56
CA ILE A 425 -6.62 11.10 5.38
C ILE A 425 -5.32 10.31 5.41
N LYS A 426 -5.20 9.33 4.51
CA LYS A 426 -4.05 8.41 4.44
C LYS A 426 -2.71 9.07 4.10
N ALA A 427 -2.68 10.38 3.82
CA ALA A 427 -1.49 11.10 3.37
C ALA A 427 -0.50 11.51 4.48
N ALA A 428 -0.77 11.19 5.75
CA ALA A 428 0.04 11.74 6.84
C ALA A 428 1.38 11.02 7.05
N LYS A 429 1.48 9.70 6.81
CA LYS A 429 2.69 8.91 7.10
C LYS A 429 2.83 7.73 6.14
N HIS A 430 4.05 7.45 5.72
CA HIS A 430 4.43 6.23 5.03
C HIS A 430 4.82 5.17 6.06
N THR A 431 4.40 3.93 5.82
CA THR A 431 4.65 2.80 6.73
C THR A 431 5.65 1.80 6.17
N GLU A 432 5.90 1.84 4.86
CA GLU A 432 6.79 0.90 4.16
C GLU A 432 7.56 1.64 3.07
N SER A 433 8.69 1.07 2.68
CA SER A 433 9.51 1.57 1.57
C SER A 433 8.86 1.15 0.25
N PRO A 434 9.08 1.89 -0.84
CA PRO A 434 8.56 1.50 -2.16
C PRO A 434 9.21 0.22 -2.70
N GLY A 435 10.30 -0.24 -2.08
CA GLY A 435 10.95 -1.52 -2.38
C GLY A 435 11.14 -2.39 -1.14
N TRP A 436 11.20 -3.70 -1.33
CA TRP A 436 11.31 -4.70 -0.27
C TRP A 436 12.33 -5.76 -0.61
N VAL A 437 13.16 -6.11 0.37
CA VAL A 437 14.31 -7.00 0.19
C VAL A 437 14.12 -8.30 0.96
N TRP A 438 14.43 -9.42 0.31
CA TRP A 438 14.62 -10.71 0.93
C TRP A 438 16.03 -11.22 0.64
N THR A 439 16.75 -11.61 1.69
CA THR A 439 18.04 -12.27 1.59
C THR A 439 18.26 -13.08 2.85
N ASP A 440 18.93 -14.21 2.72
CA ASP A 440 19.43 -14.98 3.85
C ASP A 440 20.93 -14.69 4.02
N PRO A 441 21.39 -14.07 5.12
CA PRO A 441 22.81 -13.81 5.33
C PRO A 441 23.62 -15.09 5.49
N ALA A 442 23.03 -16.21 5.92
CA ALA A 442 23.73 -17.48 6.09
C ALA A 442 23.98 -18.22 4.76
N VAL A 443 23.35 -17.78 3.66
CA VAL A 443 23.48 -18.39 2.34
C VAL A 443 24.36 -17.51 1.45
N LYS A 444 25.34 -18.13 0.79
CA LYS A 444 26.19 -17.44 -0.20
C LYS A 444 25.32 -16.95 -1.37
N GLN A 445 25.34 -15.65 -1.59
CA GLN A 445 24.57 -15.02 -2.66
C GLN A 445 25.26 -15.20 -4.02
N LYS A 446 24.47 -15.52 -5.05
CA LYS A 446 24.87 -15.80 -6.43
C LYS A 446 24.45 -14.70 -7.39
N ALA A 447 23.23 -14.17 -7.21
CA ALA A 447 22.64 -13.19 -8.10
C ALA A 447 21.55 -12.38 -7.39
N LEU A 448 21.16 -11.28 -8.04
CA LEU A 448 20.03 -10.45 -7.67
C LEU A 448 18.84 -10.78 -8.56
N MET A 449 17.65 -10.74 -7.97
CA MET A 449 16.40 -10.84 -8.71
C MET A 449 15.48 -9.69 -8.34
N LEU A 450 15.20 -8.84 -9.31
CA LEU A 450 14.30 -7.71 -9.20
C LEU A 450 12.91 -8.13 -9.66
N CYS A 451 11.90 -8.06 -8.80
CA CYS A 451 10.52 -8.47 -9.09
C CYS A 451 9.59 -7.26 -9.23
N VAL A 452 8.70 -7.29 -10.22
CA VAL A 452 7.72 -6.23 -10.49
C VAL A 452 6.31 -6.82 -10.54
N HIS A 453 5.43 -6.27 -9.70
CA HIS A 453 4.12 -6.86 -9.44
C HIS A 453 3.09 -6.59 -10.55
N GLY A 454 2.04 -7.41 -10.58
CA GLY A 454 0.88 -7.30 -11.44
C GLY A 454 -0.13 -6.22 -11.02
N LEU A 455 -1.10 -5.94 -11.89
CA LEU A 455 -2.08 -4.89 -11.66
C LEU A 455 -2.93 -5.17 -10.41
N GLY A 456 -2.96 -4.21 -9.47
CA GLY A 456 -3.78 -4.31 -8.26
C GLY A 456 -3.12 -5.00 -7.08
N LEU A 457 -1.86 -5.43 -7.24
CA LEU A 457 -1.01 -5.99 -6.19
C LEU A 457 0.00 -4.95 -5.70
N HIS A 458 1.01 -5.40 -4.96
CA HIS A 458 2.08 -4.61 -4.36
C HIS A 458 3.34 -5.48 -4.21
N HIS A 459 4.47 -4.89 -3.84
CA HIS A 459 5.77 -5.54 -3.78
C HIS A 459 5.82 -6.83 -2.94
N ARG A 460 5.06 -6.90 -1.82
CA ARG A 460 4.99 -8.11 -0.96
C ARG A 460 4.22 -9.29 -1.57
N ALA A 461 3.63 -9.15 -2.76
CA ALA A 461 2.97 -10.27 -3.44
C ALA A 461 3.95 -11.41 -3.77
N PHE A 462 5.25 -11.11 -3.85
CA PHE A 462 6.31 -12.09 -4.09
C PHE A 462 6.84 -12.80 -2.84
N GLU A 463 6.28 -12.57 -1.64
CA GLU A 463 6.86 -13.09 -0.37
C GLU A 463 7.14 -14.60 -0.43
N SER A 464 6.13 -15.42 -0.76
CA SER A 464 6.28 -16.89 -0.82
C SER A 464 7.33 -17.34 -1.85
N PHE A 465 7.38 -16.67 -3.00
CA PHE A 465 8.39 -16.94 -4.02
C PHE A 465 9.80 -16.52 -3.55
N ALA A 466 9.91 -15.34 -2.94
CA ALA A 466 11.18 -14.80 -2.46
C ALA A 466 11.78 -15.68 -1.35
N GLU A 467 10.97 -16.18 -0.41
CA GLU A 467 11.41 -17.10 0.64
C GLU A 467 12.04 -18.39 0.09
N ARG A 468 11.52 -18.89 -1.04
CA ARG A 468 12.12 -20.05 -1.70
C ARG A 468 13.45 -19.73 -2.36
N MET A 469 13.57 -18.54 -2.93
CA MET A 469 14.71 -18.11 -3.74
C MET A 469 15.91 -17.68 -2.90
N ILE A 470 15.70 -17.11 -1.71
CA ILE A 470 16.80 -16.78 -0.80
C ILE A 470 17.58 -18.02 -0.36
N GLY A 471 16.90 -19.16 -0.18
CA GLY A 471 17.54 -20.46 0.12
C GLY A 471 18.38 -21.01 -1.03
N GLN A 472 18.22 -20.49 -2.25
CA GLN A 472 19.00 -20.86 -3.43
C GLN A 472 20.18 -19.92 -3.70
N GLY A 473 20.35 -18.90 -2.84
CA GLY A 473 21.39 -17.88 -2.95
C GLY A 473 20.99 -16.68 -3.81
N PHE A 474 19.70 -16.36 -3.94
CA PHE A 474 19.27 -15.12 -4.59
C PHE A 474 18.92 -14.05 -3.56
N THR A 475 19.42 -12.84 -3.77
CA THR A 475 18.88 -11.66 -3.09
C THR A 475 17.71 -11.16 -3.93
N VAL A 476 16.50 -11.25 -3.37
CA VAL A 476 15.27 -10.84 -4.08
C VAL A 476 14.89 -9.44 -3.64
N VAL A 477 14.63 -8.58 -4.60
CA VAL A 477 14.14 -7.23 -4.36
C VAL A 477 12.85 -7.05 -5.14
N SER A 478 11.79 -6.54 -4.54
CA SER A 478 10.53 -6.25 -5.22
C SER A 478 10.16 -4.78 -5.02
N PHE A 479 9.49 -4.16 -5.99
CA PHE A 479 9.08 -2.76 -5.90
C PHE A 479 7.61 -2.55 -6.23
N ASP A 480 7.03 -1.54 -5.59
CA ASP A 480 5.70 -1.05 -5.93
C ASP A 480 5.76 -0.22 -7.22
N VAL A 481 4.81 -0.49 -8.09
CA VAL A 481 4.50 0.34 -9.25
C VAL A 481 3.78 1.60 -8.74
N ARG A 482 4.11 2.78 -9.29
CA ARG A 482 3.46 4.06 -8.94
C ARG A 482 1.94 3.91 -8.95
N GLY A 483 1.29 4.48 -7.94
CA GLY A 483 -0.14 4.34 -7.68
C GLY A 483 -0.56 3.05 -6.95
N PHE A 484 0.33 2.10 -6.68
CA PHE A 484 0.04 0.88 -5.93
C PHE A 484 0.89 0.79 -4.65
N GLY A 485 0.48 -0.09 -3.72
CA GLY A 485 1.20 -0.32 -2.48
C GLY A 485 1.52 0.97 -1.72
N ALA A 486 2.79 1.19 -1.40
CA ALA A 486 3.28 2.32 -0.63
C ALA A 486 3.12 3.68 -1.36
N TYR A 487 3.00 3.70 -2.69
CA TYR A 487 2.72 4.92 -3.45
C TYR A 487 1.29 5.44 -3.29
N MET A 488 0.35 4.63 -2.77
CA MET A 488 -1.05 5.07 -2.59
C MET A 488 -1.21 6.25 -1.63
N THR A 489 -0.19 6.52 -0.80
CA THR A 489 -0.16 7.65 0.13
C THR A 489 0.77 8.78 -0.32
N ALA A 490 1.58 8.56 -1.37
CA ALA A 490 2.50 9.53 -1.96
C ALA A 490 1.74 10.45 -2.94
N LYS A 491 1.45 11.68 -2.54
CA LYS A 491 0.66 12.61 -3.39
C LYS A 491 1.44 12.99 -4.65
N GLY A 492 0.74 13.15 -5.77
CA GLY A 492 1.37 13.30 -7.08
C GLY A 492 1.80 11.97 -7.71
N HIS A 493 2.01 10.93 -6.89
CA HIS A 493 2.46 9.59 -7.26
C HIS A 493 1.40 8.51 -6.99
N ASP A 494 0.22 8.90 -6.49
CA ASP A 494 -0.89 8.03 -6.10
C ASP A 494 -1.75 7.56 -7.29
N HIS A 495 -1.26 7.76 -8.51
CA HIS A 495 -1.86 7.35 -9.77
C HIS A 495 -0.93 6.44 -10.55
N LEU A 496 -1.50 5.55 -11.36
CA LEU A 496 -0.73 4.73 -12.28
C LEU A 496 -0.08 5.64 -13.35
N ASP A 497 1.25 5.59 -13.45
CA ASP A 497 2.04 6.20 -14.52
C ASP A 497 3.04 5.17 -15.05
N MET A 498 2.69 4.53 -16.15
CA MET A 498 3.47 3.41 -16.69
C MET A 498 4.84 3.86 -17.19
N LYS A 499 4.96 5.11 -17.69
CA LYS A 499 6.22 5.62 -18.22
C LYS A 499 7.19 5.97 -17.10
N ALA A 500 6.70 6.65 -16.08
CA ALA A 500 7.50 6.96 -14.90
C ALA A 500 7.97 5.66 -14.23
N CYS A 501 7.12 4.62 -14.15
CA CYS A 501 7.54 3.32 -13.60
C CYS A 501 8.67 2.64 -14.39
N VAL A 502 8.71 2.77 -15.72
CA VAL A 502 9.86 2.25 -16.51
C VAL A 502 11.14 3.00 -16.13
N GLN A 503 11.06 4.32 -15.97
CA GLN A 503 12.19 5.15 -15.56
C GLN A 503 12.65 4.87 -14.12
N ASP A 504 11.72 4.56 -13.21
CA ASP A 504 12.03 4.12 -11.85
C ASP A 504 12.84 2.82 -11.87
N LEU A 505 12.38 1.84 -12.65
CA LEU A 505 13.07 0.55 -12.79
C LEU A 505 14.47 0.74 -13.38
N ILE A 506 14.62 1.53 -14.44
CA ILE A 506 15.94 1.84 -15.04
C ILE A 506 16.85 2.49 -13.98
N SER A 507 16.34 3.47 -13.23
CA SER A 507 17.13 4.18 -12.22
C SER A 507 17.57 3.27 -11.07
N VAL A 508 16.67 2.42 -10.57
CA VAL A 508 16.98 1.43 -9.52
C VAL A 508 17.97 0.38 -10.01
N ILE A 509 17.78 -0.18 -11.22
CA ILE A 509 18.68 -1.20 -11.77
C ILE A 509 20.06 -0.57 -12.02
N GLY A 510 20.13 0.68 -12.48
CA GLY A 510 21.39 1.42 -12.60
C GLY A 510 22.16 1.52 -11.28
N LEU A 511 21.48 1.85 -10.18
CA LEU A 511 22.09 1.82 -8.84
C LEU A 511 22.51 0.41 -8.44
N MET A 512 21.69 -0.60 -8.71
CA MET A 512 22.03 -2.00 -8.42
C MET A 512 23.26 -2.45 -9.24
N ARG A 513 23.40 -2.03 -10.50
CA ARG A 513 24.56 -2.35 -11.33
C ARG A 513 25.84 -1.77 -10.79
N ARG A 514 25.79 -0.53 -10.33
CA ARG A 514 26.92 0.13 -9.68
C ARG A 514 27.30 -0.59 -8.38
N ASP A 515 26.32 -0.86 -7.55
CA ASP A 515 26.56 -1.37 -6.19
C ASP A 515 26.84 -2.88 -6.17
N TYR A 516 26.43 -3.64 -7.18
CA TYR A 516 26.58 -5.11 -7.24
C TYR A 516 27.28 -5.55 -8.52
N SER A 517 28.44 -4.94 -8.80
CA SER A 517 29.26 -5.22 -9.98
C SER A 517 29.74 -6.68 -10.08
N ASP A 518 29.77 -7.40 -8.96
CA ASP A 518 30.19 -8.80 -8.86
C ASP A 518 29.06 -9.82 -9.09
N ARG A 519 27.83 -9.37 -9.37
CA ARG A 519 26.65 -10.24 -9.42
C ARG A 519 25.78 -10.00 -10.64
N ARG A 520 25.16 -11.07 -11.13
CA ARG A 520 24.13 -11.00 -12.15
C ARG A 520 22.85 -10.37 -11.59
N ILE A 521 22.13 -9.60 -12.40
CA ILE A 521 20.83 -9.02 -12.08
C ILE A 521 19.80 -9.55 -13.06
N PHE A 522 18.81 -10.27 -12.53
CA PHE A 522 17.65 -10.74 -13.27
C PHE A 522 16.45 -9.84 -12.99
N LEU A 523 15.65 -9.55 -14.01
CA LEU A 523 14.39 -8.82 -13.86
C LEU A 523 13.23 -9.77 -14.11
N LEU A 524 12.36 -9.92 -13.11
CA LEU A 524 11.14 -10.70 -13.16
C LEU A 524 9.93 -9.76 -13.14
N GLY A 525 9.03 -9.92 -14.10
CA GLY A 525 7.78 -9.17 -14.14
C GLY A 525 6.58 -10.08 -14.35
N GLU A 526 5.50 -9.85 -13.60
CA GLU A 526 4.24 -10.56 -13.75
C GLU A 526 3.13 -9.66 -14.32
N SER A 527 2.49 -10.09 -15.41
CA SER A 527 1.39 -9.39 -16.09
C SER A 527 1.75 -7.94 -16.44
N MET A 528 1.23 -6.95 -15.70
CA MET A 528 1.64 -5.53 -15.81
C MET A 528 3.15 -5.36 -15.59
N GLY A 529 3.71 -6.01 -14.57
CA GLY A 529 5.14 -6.01 -14.30
C GLY A 529 5.95 -6.63 -15.43
N GLY A 530 5.41 -7.66 -16.11
CA GLY A 530 6.03 -8.26 -17.29
C GLY A 530 6.13 -7.29 -18.46
N ALA A 531 5.10 -6.46 -18.66
CA ALA A 531 5.11 -5.41 -19.67
C ALA A 531 6.13 -4.30 -19.36
N LEU A 532 6.24 -3.90 -18.10
CA LEU A 532 7.27 -2.95 -17.64
C LEU A 532 8.67 -3.53 -17.85
N ALA A 533 8.88 -4.79 -17.50
CA ALA A 533 10.16 -5.48 -17.63
C ALA A 533 10.61 -5.65 -19.09
N LEU A 534 9.67 -5.99 -19.99
CA LEU A 534 9.93 -5.98 -21.44
C LEU A 534 10.36 -4.59 -21.93
N ARG A 535 9.76 -3.53 -21.38
CA ARG A 535 10.11 -2.16 -21.79
C ARG A 535 11.52 -1.79 -21.35
N VAL A 536 11.88 -2.09 -20.10
CA VAL A 536 13.24 -1.89 -19.59
C VAL A 536 14.26 -2.63 -20.45
N ALA A 537 14.03 -3.91 -20.73
CA ALA A 537 14.95 -4.72 -21.54
C ALA A 537 15.10 -4.23 -22.99
N ALA A 538 14.07 -3.60 -23.55
CA ALA A 538 14.10 -3.06 -24.90
C ALA A 538 14.75 -1.67 -24.96
N GLU A 539 14.45 -0.80 -23.99
CA GLU A 539 15.00 0.57 -23.93
C GLU A 539 16.47 0.57 -23.46
N GLU A 540 16.87 -0.38 -22.61
CA GLU A 540 18.22 -0.50 -22.03
C GLU A 540 18.76 -1.94 -22.12
N PRO A 541 19.23 -2.40 -23.30
CA PRO A 541 19.51 -3.82 -23.60
C PRO A 541 20.53 -4.55 -22.70
N ASP A 542 21.41 -3.82 -22.02
CA ASP A 542 22.51 -4.37 -21.20
C ASP A 542 22.33 -4.12 -19.70
N ILE A 543 21.25 -3.45 -19.29
CA ILE A 543 21.05 -3.09 -17.88
C ILE A 543 20.70 -4.30 -17.01
N ILE A 544 20.20 -5.39 -17.60
CA ILE A 544 19.85 -6.66 -16.95
C ILE A 544 20.56 -7.84 -17.64
N ASP A 545 20.86 -8.91 -16.89
CA ASP A 545 21.51 -10.12 -17.44
C ASP A 545 20.51 -11.19 -17.87
N GLY A 546 19.24 -11.03 -17.53
CA GLY A 546 18.19 -11.95 -17.91
C GLY A 546 16.83 -11.44 -17.52
N LEU A 547 15.84 -11.75 -18.35
CA LEU A 547 14.47 -11.34 -18.20
C LEU A 547 13.58 -12.56 -17.97
N VAL A 548 12.80 -12.53 -16.89
CA VAL A 548 11.74 -13.51 -16.61
C VAL A 548 10.40 -12.81 -16.73
N CYS A 549 9.54 -13.27 -17.63
CA CYS A 549 8.22 -12.70 -17.85
C CYS A 549 7.13 -13.73 -17.59
N SER A 550 6.19 -13.40 -16.69
CA SER A 550 4.95 -14.16 -16.52
C SER A 550 3.81 -13.42 -17.22
N VAL A 551 3.17 -14.08 -18.17
CA VAL A 551 1.93 -13.61 -18.82
C VAL A 551 1.98 -12.17 -19.41
N PRO A 552 3.01 -11.79 -20.19
CA PRO A 552 3.17 -10.41 -20.62
C PRO A 552 2.22 -9.98 -21.76
N ALA A 553 1.34 -10.83 -22.28
CA ALA A 553 0.60 -10.52 -23.51
C ALA A 553 -0.63 -9.62 -23.29
N GLY A 554 -0.81 -8.61 -24.14
CA GLY A 554 -1.98 -7.72 -24.13
C GLY A 554 -3.26 -8.33 -24.73
N GLN A 555 -3.18 -9.51 -25.35
CA GLN A 555 -4.31 -10.16 -26.00
C GLN A 555 -5.23 -10.86 -24.99
N ARG A 556 -6.35 -10.20 -24.67
CA ARG A 556 -7.37 -10.72 -23.75
C ARG A 556 -8.41 -11.60 -24.44
N HIS A 557 -9.07 -12.48 -23.70
CA HIS A 557 -10.31 -13.11 -24.16
C HIS A 557 -11.34 -12.02 -24.55
N LYS A 558 -11.91 -12.08 -25.76
CA LYS A 558 -12.86 -11.08 -26.27
C LYS A 558 -14.08 -10.98 -25.34
N GLU A 559 -14.27 -9.84 -24.68
CA GLU A 559 -15.57 -9.42 -24.19
C GLU A 559 -16.15 -8.40 -25.18
N ALA A 560 -17.12 -8.82 -25.98
CA ALA A 560 -17.85 -7.94 -26.90
C ALA A 560 -18.57 -6.77 -26.18
N GLY A 561 -18.70 -6.81 -24.85
CA GLY A 561 -19.45 -5.82 -24.07
C GLY A 561 -18.62 -4.73 -23.37
N THR A 562 -17.31 -4.89 -23.18
CA THR A 562 -16.54 -4.04 -22.25
C THR A 562 -16.10 -2.72 -22.89
N LYS A 563 -15.74 -2.73 -24.19
CA LYS A 563 -15.48 -1.50 -24.96
C LYS A 563 -16.74 -0.63 -25.07
N PHE A 564 -17.90 -1.24 -25.32
CA PHE A 564 -19.16 -0.53 -25.46
C PHE A 564 -19.72 -0.05 -24.13
N LYS A 565 -19.60 -0.82 -23.03
CA LYS A 565 -20.02 -0.38 -21.69
C LYS A 565 -19.15 0.74 -21.13
N VAL A 566 -17.84 0.71 -21.33
CA VAL A 566 -16.96 1.80 -20.92
C VAL A 566 -17.31 3.06 -21.71
N ALA A 567 -17.42 2.98 -23.04
CA ALA A 567 -17.84 4.09 -23.90
C ALA A 567 -19.26 4.64 -23.62
N LEU A 568 -20.21 3.78 -23.21
CA LEU A 568 -21.56 4.21 -22.82
C LEU A 568 -21.60 4.83 -21.41
N LYS A 569 -20.70 4.40 -20.50
CA LYS A 569 -20.49 5.04 -19.18
C LYS A 569 -19.84 6.42 -19.34
N PHE A 570 -18.97 6.59 -20.34
CA PHE A 570 -18.42 7.90 -20.76
C PHE A 570 -19.50 8.91 -21.16
N LEU A 571 -20.62 8.46 -21.75
CA LEU A 571 -21.74 9.32 -22.15
C LEU A 571 -22.72 9.64 -21.01
N THR A 572 -22.68 8.90 -19.89
CA THR A 572 -23.75 8.95 -18.87
C THR A 572 -23.28 9.23 -17.44
N ASP A 573 -22.03 8.93 -17.06
CA ASP A 573 -21.55 9.19 -15.69
C ASP A 573 -19.99 9.19 -15.61
N SER A 574 -19.37 10.27 -16.11
CA SER A 574 -17.91 10.43 -16.29
C SER A 574 -17.09 10.58 -15.00
N LYS A 575 -17.71 10.56 -13.82
CA LYS A 575 -17.09 10.97 -12.54
C LYS A 575 -16.79 9.84 -11.55
N LYS A 576 -17.11 8.58 -11.84
CA LYS A 576 -16.96 7.47 -10.87
C LYS A 576 -15.80 6.52 -11.22
N PRO A 577 -14.90 6.20 -10.26
CA PRO A 577 -13.86 5.18 -10.43
C PRO A 577 -14.44 3.84 -10.91
N VAL A 578 -13.72 3.14 -11.80
CA VAL A 578 -14.14 1.84 -12.31
C VAL A 578 -13.61 0.77 -11.38
N ASN A 579 -14.52 0.03 -10.74
CA ASN A 579 -14.16 -1.09 -9.91
C ASN A 579 -13.88 -2.32 -10.80
N LEU A 580 -12.62 -2.52 -11.15
CA LEU A 580 -12.16 -3.69 -11.93
C LEU A 580 -12.19 -4.98 -11.11
N SER A 581 -12.17 -4.84 -9.77
CA SER A 581 -11.97 -5.93 -8.80
C SER A 581 -12.82 -7.15 -9.05
N GLN A 582 -14.13 -7.00 -9.26
CA GLN A 582 -15.01 -8.16 -9.24
C GLN A 582 -14.76 -9.08 -10.44
N SER A 583 -14.42 -8.55 -11.62
CA SER A 583 -14.17 -9.41 -12.78
C SER A 583 -12.72 -9.83 -12.91
N VAL A 584 -11.75 -9.00 -12.53
CA VAL A 584 -10.33 -9.33 -12.67
C VAL A 584 -9.90 -10.32 -11.59
N VAL A 585 -10.15 -10.02 -10.31
CA VAL A 585 -9.79 -10.91 -9.18
C VAL A 585 -10.43 -12.29 -9.33
N ASN A 586 -11.71 -12.36 -9.75
CA ASN A 586 -12.41 -13.63 -9.98
C ASN A 586 -11.89 -14.46 -11.16
N LYS A 587 -11.19 -13.83 -12.11
CA LYS A 587 -10.60 -14.52 -13.27
C LYS A 587 -9.11 -14.82 -13.06
N SER A 588 -8.42 -14.05 -12.23
CA SER A 588 -7.01 -14.25 -11.88
C SER A 588 -6.78 -15.44 -10.95
N ILE A 589 -7.67 -15.61 -9.95
CA ILE A 589 -7.54 -16.61 -8.88
C ILE A 589 -8.87 -17.37 -8.75
N SER A 590 -8.83 -18.69 -8.80
CA SER A 590 -10.03 -19.52 -8.58
C SER A 590 -10.40 -19.70 -7.12
N ASP A 591 -9.40 -19.77 -6.23
CA ASP A 591 -9.61 -19.97 -4.80
C ASP A 591 -10.43 -18.82 -4.20
N VAL A 592 -11.41 -19.14 -3.37
CA VAL A 592 -12.32 -18.13 -2.79
C VAL A 592 -11.63 -17.35 -1.67
N ARG A 593 -10.80 -18.02 -0.87
CA ARG A 593 -10.11 -17.44 0.27
C ARG A 593 -9.02 -16.47 -0.19
N GLU A 594 -8.18 -16.88 -1.13
CA GLU A 594 -7.13 -16.01 -1.69
C GLU A 594 -7.71 -14.74 -2.32
N ARG A 595 -8.86 -14.86 -3.01
CA ARG A 595 -9.58 -13.69 -3.55
C ARG A 595 -10.06 -12.73 -2.47
N GLU A 596 -10.48 -13.26 -1.33
CA GLU A 596 -10.95 -12.43 -0.22
C GLU A 596 -9.80 -11.78 0.53
N GLU A 597 -8.69 -12.51 0.72
CA GLU A 597 -7.45 -11.96 1.27
C GLU A 597 -6.94 -10.79 0.39
N TRP A 598 -6.90 -10.95 -0.93
CA TRP A 598 -6.54 -9.87 -1.85
C TRP A 598 -7.51 -8.68 -1.77
N ARG A 599 -8.82 -8.92 -1.68
CA ARG A 599 -9.82 -7.85 -1.56
C ARG A 599 -9.70 -7.04 -0.27
N MET A 600 -9.29 -7.70 0.80
CA MET A 600 -9.17 -7.11 2.13
C MET A 600 -7.78 -6.51 2.38
N ASP A 601 -6.82 -6.72 1.47
CA ASP A 601 -5.49 -6.14 1.60
C ASP A 601 -5.54 -4.60 1.45
N PRO A 602 -5.20 -3.84 2.49
CA PRO A 602 -5.25 -2.38 2.45
C PRO A 602 -4.24 -1.74 1.47
N ARG A 603 -3.24 -2.50 0.99
CA ARG A 603 -2.20 -2.08 0.03
C ARG A 603 -2.54 -2.47 -1.40
N ALA A 604 -3.51 -3.36 -1.59
CA ALA A 604 -4.02 -3.68 -2.91
C ALA A 604 -4.91 -2.55 -3.43
N ARG A 605 -4.66 -2.13 -4.68
CA ARG A 605 -5.47 -1.10 -5.33
C ARG A 605 -6.30 -1.67 -6.47
N LEU A 606 -7.58 -1.87 -6.21
CA LEU A 606 -8.49 -2.48 -7.18
C LEU A 606 -9.40 -1.49 -7.92
N LYS A 607 -9.32 -0.21 -7.55
CA LYS A 607 -10.05 0.90 -8.17
C LYS A 607 -9.08 1.76 -8.97
N LEU A 608 -9.31 1.83 -10.27
CA LEU A 608 -8.58 2.70 -11.20
C LEU A 608 -9.55 3.67 -11.86
N SER A 609 -9.06 4.87 -12.15
CA SER A 609 -9.78 5.83 -12.95
C SER A 609 -9.89 5.36 -14.42
N PRO A 610 -10.88 5.84 -15.18
CA PRO A 610 -10.95 5.57 -16.61
C PRO A 610 -9.67 5.95 -17.38
N ARG A 611 -8.98 7.02 -16.96
CA ARG A 611 -7.73 7.49 -17.59
C ARG A 611 -6.60 6.47 -17.40
N GLU A 612 -6.39 6.00 -16.17
CA GLU A 612 -5.37 4.98 -15.86
C GLU A 612 -5.65 3.67 -16.61
N LEU A 613 -6.92 3.31 -16.77
CA LEU A 613 -7.31 2.14 -17.56
C LEU A 613 -6.97 2.25 -19.04
N ILE A 614 -7.15 3.43 -19.63
CA ILE A 614 -6.78 3.69 -21.03
C ILE A 614 -5.27 3.64 -21.18
N GLU A 615 -4.54 4.31 -20.27
CA GLU A 615 -3.08 4.30 -20.25
C GLU A 615 -2.53 2.87 -20.17
N PHE A 616 -3.03 2.09 -19.22
CA PHE A 616 -2.68 0.68 -19.08
C PHE A 616 -2.95 -0.12 -20.36
N ASP A 617 -4.14 0.02 -20.98
CA ASP A 617 -4.47 -0.69 -22.21
C ASP A 617 -3.57 -0.28 -23.39
N LEU A 618 -3.27 1.01 -23.54
CA LEU A 618 -2.37 1.53 -24.57
C LEU A 618 -0.93 1.05 -24.38
N PHE A 619 -0.48 0.94 -23.13
CA PHE A 619 0.85 0.43 -22.79
C PHE A 619 0.95 -1.06 -23.14
N MET A 620 0.02 -1.88 -22.67
CA MET A 620 0.02 -3.34 -22.88
C MET A 620 -0.04 -3.75 -24.37
N ARG A 621 -0.67 -2.94 -25.22
CA ARG A 621 -0.74 -3.21 -26.67
C ARG A 621 0.61 -3.10 -27.38
N GLN A 622 1.61 -2.47 -26.76
CA GLN A 622 2.92 -2.26 -27.36
C GLN A 622 3.90 -3.40 -27.06
N ASN A 623 3.52 -4.38 -26.23
CA ASN A 623 4.46 -5.40 -25.73
C ASN A 623 5.14 -6.20 -26.84
N GLU A 624 4.42 -6.55 -27.92
CA GLU A 624 5.03 -7.23 -29.07
C GLU A 624 6.07 -6.37 -29.80
N LYS A 625 5.86 -5.04 -29.87
CA LYS A 625 6.81 -4.11 -30.47
C LYS A 625 8.12 -4.12 -29.70
N PHE A 626 8.04 -3.95 -28.38
CA PHE A 626 9.23 -3.89 -27.52
C PHE A 626 9.91 -5.25 -27.39
N ALA A 627 9.14 -6.34 -27.36
CA ALA A 627 9.71 -7.68 -27.44
C ALA A 627 10.56 -7.87 -28.72
N ALA A 628 10.15 -7.30 -29.85
CA ALA A 628 10.92 -7.38 -31.11
C ALA A 628 12.25 -6.61 -31.07
N GLU A 629 12.49 -5.77 -30.06
CA GLU A 629 13.72 -4.98 -29.91
C GLU A 629 14.76 -5.71 -29.03
N ILE A 630 14.38 -6.78 -28.30
CA ILE A 630 15.24 -7.51 -27.36
C ILE A 630 16.10 -8.56 -28.10
N CYS A 631 17.32 -8.16 -28.46
CA CYS A 631 18.21 -8.96 -29.32
C CYS A 631 19.20 -9.88 -28.58
N HIS A 632 19.61 -9.51 -27.37
CA HIS A 632 20.75 -10.15 -26.69
C HIS A 632 20.45 -10.67 -25.29
N THR A 633 19.52 -10.04 -24.58
CA THR A 633 19.12 -10.46 -23.24
C THR A 633 18.53 -11.88 -23.27
N PRO A 634 18.97 -12.80 -22.39
CA PRO A 634 18.31 -14.08 -22.18
C PRO A 634 16.88 -13.89 -21.66
N VAL A 635 15.90 -14.59 -22.23
CA VAL A 635 14.47 -14.41 -21.90
C VAL A 635 13.78 -15.73 -21.55
N LEU A 636 13.22 -15.82 -20.36
CA LEU A 636 12.34 -16.93 -19.94
C LEU A 636 10.90 -16.44 -19.82
N ILE A 637 9.98 -17.05 -20.56
CA ILE A 637 8.54 -16.73 -20.52
C ILE A 637 7.75 -17.86 -19.88
N PHE A 638 6.85 -17.51 -18.97
CA PHE A 638 5.87 -18.40 -18.38
C PHE A 638 4.45 -18.06 -18.84
N GLN A 639 3.63 -19.10 -19.04
CA GLN A 639 2.20 -18.98 -19.30
C GLN A 639 1.43 -20.12 -18.63
N GLY A 640 0.43 -19.77 -17.83
CA GLY A 640 -0.57 -20.73 -17.35
C GLY A 640 -1.53 -21.13 -18.46
N ILE A 641 -1.79 -22.43 -18.64
CA ILE A 641 -2.75 -22.94 -19.62
C ILE A 641 -4.19 -22.65 -19.17
N ASP A 642 -4.44 -22.56 -17.86
CA ASP A 642 -5.74 -22.25 -17.28
C ASP A 642 -5.98 -20.73 -17.10
N ASP A 643 -5.14 -19.87 -17.70
CA ASP A 643 -5.29 -18.43 -17.65
C ASP A 643 -6.58 -17.99 -18.37
N ARG A 644 -7.48 -17.33 -17.63
CA ARG A 644 -8.78 -16.84 -18.13
C ARG A 644 -8.76 -15.37 -18.54
N LEU A 645 -7.65 -14.67 -18.32
CA LEU A 645 -7.46 -13.26 -18.63
C LEU A 645 -6.67 -13.08 -19.92
N VAL A 646 -5.54 -13.76 -20.04
CA VAL A 646 -4.64 -13.66 -21.20
C VAL A 646 -4.66 -14.97 -21.97
N LYS A 647 -4.81 -14.86 -23.30
CA LYS A 647 -4.73 -16.04 -24.16
C LYS A 647 -3.28 -16.44 -24.36
N GLU A 648 -3.02 -17.74 -24.22
CA GLU A 648 -1.74 -18.39 -24.53
C GLU A 648 -1.24 -18.09 -25.94
N THR A 649 -2.16 -17.95 -26.91
CA THR A 649 -1.84 -17.55 -28.29
C THR A 649 -1.13 -16.19 -28.38
N GLY A 650 -1.46 -15.24 -27.51
CA GLY A 650 -0.80 -13.95 -27.43
C GLY A 650 0.64 -14.08 -26.92
N THR A 651 0.85 -14.90 -25.90
CA THR A 651 2.19 -15.17 -25.35
C THR A 651 3.06 -15.94 -26.33
N ILE A 652 2.51 -16.90 -27.07
CA ILE A 652 3.22 -17.59 -28.17
C ILE A 652 3.62 -16.61 -29.27
N ARG A 653 2.75 -15.66 -29.63
CA ARG A 653 3.09 -14.62 -30.61
C ARG A 653 4.23 -13.73 -30.11
N LEU A 654 4.18 -13.31 -28.85
CA LEU A 654 5.25 -12.54 -28.20
C LEU A 654 6.58 -13.31 -28.20
N PHE A 655 6.56 -14.61 -27.87
CA PHE A 655 7.74 -15.48 -27.92
C PHE A 655 8.34 -15.59 -29.34
N ARG A 656 7.50 -15.62 -30.36
CA ARG A 656 7.94 -15.71 -31.77
C ARG A 656 8.63 -14.44 -32.25
N VAL A 657 8.17 -13.25 -31.84
CA VAL A 657 8.75 -11.97 -32.29
C VAL A 657 10.06 -11.62 -31.59
N LEU A 658 10.35 -12.20 -30.42
CA LEU A 658 11.63 -12.01 -29.71
C LEU A 658 12.81 -12.47 -30.58
N PRO A 659 13.75 -11.58 -30.96
CA PRO A 659 14.89 -11.98 -31.80
C PRO A 659 16.03 -12.65 -31.02
N THR A 660 16.10 -12.48 -29.69
CA THR A 660 17.10 -13.17 -28.86
C THR A 660 17.10 -14.69 -29.10
N LYS A 661 18.31 -15.25 -29.19
CA LYS A 661 18.51 -16.68 -29.40
C LYS A 661 18.38 -17.48 -28.11
N ASP A 662 18.71 -16.85 -26.99
CA ASP A 662 18.60 -17.44 -25.67
C ASP A 662 17.21 -17.13 -25.10
N LYS A 663 16.23 -17.93 -25.53
CA LYS A 663 14.85 -17.79 -25.06
C LYS A 663 14.19 -19.14 -24.84
N ALA A 664 13.38 -19.20 -23.79
CA ALA A 664 12.56 -20.36 -23.47
C ALA A 664 11.12 -19.96 -23.13
N LEU A 665 10.18 -20.85 -23.44
CA LEU A 665 8.76 -20.71 -23.10
C LEU A 665 8.31 -21.94 -22.31
N ILE A 666 7.77 -21.72 -21.13
CA ILE A 666 7.22 -22.76 -20.26
C ILE A 666 5.70 -22.58 -20.20
N LEU A 667 4.96 -23.54 -20.76
CA LEU A 667 3.50 -23.63 -20.67
C LEU A 667 3.11 -24.56 -19.52
N MET A 668 2.26 -24.09 -18.60
CA MET A 668 1.96 -24.80 -17.35
C MET A 668 0.51 -25.27 -17.28
N GLY A 669 0.32 -26.59 -17.28
CA GLY A 669 -0.98 -27.25 -17.43
C GLY A 669 -2.08 -26.89 -16.41
N ASN A 670 -1.71 -26.48 -15.18
CA ASN A 670 -2.65 -26.25 -14.08
C ASN A 670 -2.48 -24.85 -13.42
N GLN A 671 -1.80 -23.92 -14.09
CA GLN A 671 -1.53 -22.59 -13.54
C GLN A 671 -2.43 -21.55 -14.20
N GLN A 672 -2.81 -20.55 -13.40
CA GLN A 672 -3.73 -19.47 -13.78
C GLN A 672 -2.94 -18.20 -14.13
N HIS A 673 -3.54 -17.03 -13.93
CA HIS A 673 -2.96 -15.75 -14.34
C HIS A 673 -1.80 -15.28 -13.44
N LEU A 674 -1.82 -15.66 -12.16
CA LEU A 674 -0.78 -15.34 -11.18
C LEU A 674 0.00 -16.60 -10.85
N ILE A 675 1.29 -16.59 -11.15
CA ILE A 675 2.21 -17.72 -11.04
C ILE A 675 3.21 -17.46 -9.92
N PHE A 676 3.86 -16.30 -9.91
CA PHE A 676 4.87 -15.92 -8.92
C PHE A 676 4.26 -15.15 -7.73
N GLU A 677 3.13 -14.52 -7.97
CA GLU A 677 2.35 -13.76 -6.97
C GLU A 677 1.27 -14.60 -6.26
N ALA A 678 1.19 -15.90 -6.55
CA ALA A 678 0.25 -16.82 -5.92
C ALA A 678 0.70 -17.20 -4.49
N ASN A 679 -0.26 -17.31 -3.57
CA ASN A 679 -0.01 -17.70 -2.19
C ASN A 679 -0.92 -18.87 -1.78
N PRO A 680 -0.38 -20.07 -1.49
CA PRO A 680 1.04 -20.43 -1.47
C PRO A 680 1.62 -20.68 -2.87
N TYR A 681 2.90 -20.35 -3.04
CA TYR A 681 3.67 -20.71 -4.23
C TYR A 681 3.86 -22.24 -4.30
N LYS A 682 3.64 -22.85 -5.47
CA LYS A 682 3.67 -24.31 -5.62
C LYS A 682 5.07 -24.81 -5.99
N ASP A 683 5.58 -25.82 -5.27
CA ASP A 683 6.95 -26.32 -5.41
C ASP A 683 7.33 -26.76 -6.83
N ASP A 684 6.39 -27.34 -7.58
CA ASP A 684 6.57 -27.80 -8.96
C ASP A 684 7.03 -26.68 -9.91
N LEU A 685 6.74 -25.42 -9.58
CA LEU A 685 7.13 -24.21 -10.34
C LEU A 685 8.61 -23.88 -10.20
N THR A 686 9.24 -24.29 -9.10
CA THR A 686 10.54 -23.77 -8.68
C THR A 686 11.72 -24.35 -9.46
N MET A 687 11.64 -25.63 -9.84
CA MET A 687 12.78 -26.33 -10.46
C MET A 687 13.16 -25.74 -11.82
N GLY A 688 12.17 -25.42 -12.66
CA GLY A 688 12.42 -24.88 -13.99
C GLY A 688 13.07 -23.49 -13.96
N ILE A 689 12.53 -22.59 -13.11
CA ILE A 689 13.09 -21.23 -12.97
C ILE A 689 14.46 -21.26 -12.29
N ILE A 690 14.65 -22.03 -11.21
CA ILE A 690 15.95 -22.13 -10.53
C ILE A 690 17.02 -22.67 -11.47
N GLY A 691 16.70 -23.70 -12.25
CA GLY A 691 17.63 -24.31 -13.20
C GLY A 691 18.10 -23.28 -14.25
N TRP A 692 17.16 -22.55 -14.84
CA TRP A 692 17.48 -21.49 -15.81
C TRP A 692 18.29 -20.37 -15.16
N LEU A 693 17.88 -19.87 -13.99
CA LEU A 693 18.58 -18.80 -13.29
C LEU A 693 20.01 -19.19 -12.89
N ASN A 694 20.23 -20.39 -12.35
CA ASN A 694 21.57 -20.86 -11.99
C ASN A 694 22.49 -20.95 -13.22
N ALA A 695 21.99 -21.50 -14.34
CA ALA A 695 22.77 -21.61 -15.57
C ALA A 695 23.28 -20.25 -16.08
N HIS A 696 22.49 -19.18 -15.90
CA HIS A 696 22.85 -17.82 -16.31
C HIS A 696 23.61 -17.04 -15.24
N ALA A 697 23.45 -17.41 -13.96
CA ALA A 697 24.22 -16.85 -12.85
C ALA A 697 25.70 -17.28 -12.93
N ASP A 698 25.95 -18.57 -13.18
CA ASP A 698 27.28 -19.16 -13.18
C ASP A 698 28.13 -18.75 -14.39
N ALA A 699 27.52 -18.28 -15.47
CA ALA A 699 28.23 -17.80 -16.66
C ALA A 699 29.13 -16.56 -16.39
N LEU A 700 28.88 -15.79 -15.32
CA LEU A 700 29.78 -14.70 -14.88
C LEU A 700 31.06 -15.27 -14.23
N ASN A 701 30.98 -16.43 -13.56
CA ASN A 701 32.09 -17.08 -12.87
C ASN A 701 33.00 -17.91 -13.80
N ALA A 702 32.57 -18.14 -15.04
CA ALA A 702 33.27 -18.97 -16.02
C ALA A 702 34.23 -18.20 -16.95
N CYS A 703 34.31 -16.87 -16.86
CA CYS A 703 35.32 -16.10 -17.59
C CYS A 703 36.64 -16.14 -16.81
N PRO A 704 37.69 -16.85 -17.28
CA PRO A 704 39.01 -16.70 -16.68
C PRO A 704 39.47 -15.26 -16.92
N GLY A 705 39.93 -14.59 -15.87
CA GLY A 705 40.54 -13.27 -15.98
C GLY A 705 41.67 -13.25 -17.02
N PRO A 706 42.09 -12.07 -17.51
CA PRO A 706 43.12 -11.98 -18.53
C PRO A 706 44.34 -12.75 -18.04
N VAL A 707 44.74 -13.76 -18.82
CA VAL A 707 45.98 -14.49 -18.63
C VAL A 707 47.09 -13.45 -18.64
N THR A 708 47.66 -13.16 -17.47
CA THR A 708 48.90 -12.41 -17.38
C THR A 708 49.95 -13.26 -18.07
N THR A 709 50.28 -12.89 -19.30
CA THR A 709 51.47 -13.41 -19.97
C THR A 709 52.66 -12.93 -19.18
N GLU A 710 53.23 -13.81 -18.34
CA GLU A 710 54.57 -13.64 -17.80
C GLU A 710 55.53 -13.57 -18.99
N ASN A 711 55.92 -12.35 -19.37
CA ASN A 711 57.09 -12.14 -20.20
C ASN A 711 58.32 -12.47 -19.34
N GLY A 712 58.79 -13.71 -19.45
CA GLY A 712 60.13 -14.08 -19.04
C GLY A 712 61.15 -13.34 -19.91
N SER A 713 61.59 -12.16 -19.47
CA SER A 713 62.77 -11.50 -20.03
C SER A 713 64.02 -12.18 -19.48
N THR A 714 64.64 -13.03 -20.28
CA THR A 714 66.01 -13.51 -20.09
C THR A 714 66.98 -12.34 -20.29
N SER A 715 67.50 -11.80 -19.19
CA SER A 715 68.61 -10.83 -19.22
C SER A 715 69.92 -11.58 -19.47
N THR A 716 70.40 -11.55 -20.71
CA THR A 716 71.81 -11.81 -21.04
C THR A 716 72.55 -10.47 -21.05
N THR A 717 73.31 -10.19 -20.00
CA THR A 717 74.29 -9.10 -19.99
C THR A 717 75.62 -9.63 -20.55
N GLU A 718 75.88 -9.32 -21.81
CA GLU A 718 77.22 -9.35 -22.39
C GLU A 718 78.04 -8.16 -21.87
N GLN A 719 79.23 -8.46 -21.36
CA GLN A 719 80.30 -7.51 -21.16
C GLN A 719 80.83 -7.02 -22.51
N SER A 720 80.95 -5.71 -22.70
CA SER A 720 82.06 -5.19 -23.50
C SER A 720 82.46 -3.78 -23.07
N SER A 721 83.76 -3.65 -22.87
CA SER A 721 84.55 -2.46 -22.55
C SER A 721 84.52 -1.38 -23.63
N LYS A 722 84.36 -0.12 -23.24
CA LYS A 722 85.33 0.98 -23.46
C LYS A 722 84.86 2.27 -22.79
#